data_AF-A0A1U7DDZ7-F1
#
_entry.id   AF-A0A1U7DDZ7-F1
#
_cell.length_a   1.000
_cell.length_b   1.000
_cell.length_c   1.000
_cell.angle_alpha   90.00
_cell.angle_beta   90.00
_cell.angle_gamma   90.00
#
_symmetry.space_group_name_H-M   'P 1'
#
loop_
_entity.id
_entity.type
_entity.pdbx_description
1 polymer ?
#
loop_
_entity_poly.entity_id
_entity_poly.type
_entity_poly.pdbx_seq_one_letter_code
_entity_poly.pdbx_strand_id
1 'polypeptide(L)'
;MKPDLILHPGFPKCATTSLQQLFIMEGHALGKSMGVGFIGADFRPDNGYPPVSKLMYRHDEAVADVLGNDYPPGRYFLSNEALSGKPAFLEVLATRFRLDRAVFTLRFPVLQALSGFRYSGWLEEDFAGFLAKQGGRLFEVEGKYAQPVKRYDDARVPVRLVPIEGTALEARFFHAAFDEVPALLAKPPFDAPPRSNESVPFAFADALARGLAAGVVPRPQGPQRHAMVIAAQNHVLPEELSQLAPPQMAGIDRDAVMRSLAAYRAFLAARDTPDLDAICAAAEAGFDKLARLPAPTPAQAAELDARARRLLEANAPAAPAPAAPAPNPATAAPKPAPKPVARPEAAAPELPAETDGTVTTVPLRVRQVFASNVPRPRHDNAVRIGILPGQPPLCRVRLEGDFDELDHDSTLVFDFHAIGRPLAPDIITGDAGFPNVVLRNTRGVHVRFARGNLKDFFDIQRSTERQTVALPLGAFVFDRDMTNNPPLAPGESFFDHPVDRIFFDVLRHRTEELELLFGDFRLQQGRPEPRPPVQDLVVFDRSDQARGLPKFAVERPQMGFRVALNMVALSLGYAGASLSAVLEKNGTERARHEVTLGPEARELKLELRERGAYSLRLALELGDRRIAEEEIPLCHVVPRDGTRPAAGLGISDGTDYDRIALAGGTWDRLPVTLGMIYRDPANGDFRFQKSLDFLPRTRRAPGENRILSVFEMPKWLSRFPERGDFARFGPGDWDEYARLVRWLAKTAQDKGFTHYEVWNEASAYGHWADDMETLIRLHQVTREAVHAAAPGMVVLGGCTHSWDMDFLGRFFEAGGGEHCDGLTIHGYTYQPDRLPAQFDALEALIDAHVAPERDFGLHVTEIGFRMPAFPAMDQADLLTLFTLEALSRTRTRGVLWFRYANPRPELGSGYRQNSSTGYAMIGYGDRYCRPAYAAYRFTDLLLGESERVEASGTGEDRLYRIIGAPGTVALAARSRAALEKAAPPPWRRMDSCGGPLGDRESGTLFLALRPGFFV
;
A
#
# COMPACT_ATOMS: atom_id res chain seq x y z
N MET A 1 -28.48 -34.27 2.57
CA MET A 1 -29.51 -33.46 1.88
C MET A 1 -28.75 -32.40 1.09
N LYS A 2 -29.09 -32.14 -0.18
CA LYS A 2 -28.42 -31.06 -0.93
C LYS A 2 -28.79 -29.71 -0.31
N PRO A 3 -27.84 -28.81 -0.06
CA PRO A 3 -28.16 -27.46 0.39
C PRO A 3 -28.91 -26.68 -0.70
N ASP A 4 -29.63 -25.66 -0.28
CA ASP A 4 -30.43 -24.81 -1.17
C ASP A 4 -29.53 -23.76 -1.80
N LEU A 5 -29.68 -23.53 -3.10
CA LEU A 5 -28.94 -22.50 -3.82
C LEU A 5 -29.88 -21.55 -4.53
N ILE A 6 -29.74 -20.28 -4.20
CA ILE A 6 -30.36 -19.16 -4.91
C ILE A 6 -29.35 -18.63 -5.92
N LEU A 7 -29.77 -18.56 -7.18
CA LEU A 7 -28.95 -18.08 -8.30
C LEU A 7 -29.31 -16.63 -8.60
N HIS A 8 -28.30 -15.80 -8.88
CA HIS A 8 -28.47 -14.46 -9.44
C HIS A 8 -27.65 -14.35 -10.75
N PRO A 9 -28.25 -14.77 -11.88
CA PRO A 9 -27.65 -14.68 -13.21
C PRO A 9 -27.64 -13.28 -13.82
N GLY A 10 -28.31 -12.31 -13.18
CA GLY A 10 -28.24 -10.85 -13.33
C GLY A 10 -28.04 -10.20 -14.72
N PHE A 11 -28.97 -9.34 -15.13
CA PHE A 11 -28.81 -8.36 -16.23
C PHE A 11 -29.21 -6.95 -15.71
N PRO A 12 -28.49 -5.83 -15.86
CA PRO A 12 -27.11 -5.59 -16.27
C PRO A 12 -26.04 -5.93 -15.21
N LYS A 13 -24.80 -6.06 -15.70
CA LYS A 13 -23.57 -6.07 -14.91
C LYS A 13 -23.51 -5.06 -13.75
N CYS A 14 -23.93 -3.81 -13.98
CA CYS A 14 -23.83 -2.76 -12.98
C CYS A 14 -24.74 -2.99 -11.77
N ALA A 15 -25.94 -3.52 -11.98
CA ALA A 15 -26.85 -3.89 -10.90
C ALA A 15 -26.37 -5.15 -10.17
N THR A 16 -25.90 -6.14 -10.93
CA THR A 16 -25.30 -7.37 -10.38
C THR A 16 -24.14 -7.05 -9.43
N THR A 17 -23.24 -6.16 -9.87
CA THR A 17 -22.07 -5.74 -9.07
C THR A 17 -22.50 -5.02 -7.79
N SER A 18 -23.49 -4.14 -7.88
CA SER A 18 -24.01 -3.38 -6.72
C SER A 18 -24.59 -4.31 -5.66
N LEU A 19 -25.39 -5.30 -6.06
CA LEU A 19 -25.99 -6.27 -5.14
C LEU A 19 -24.96 -7.24 -4.56
N GLN A 20 -23.97 -7.66 -5.36
CA GLN A 20 -22.84 -8.46 -4.88
C GLN A 20 -22.06 -7.74 -3.77
N GLN A 21 -21.87 -6.42 -3.89
CA GLN A 21 -21.17 -5.63 -2.86
C GLN A 21 -21.85 -5.74 -1.50
N LEU A 22 -23.18 -5.72 -1.45
CA LEU A 22 -23.93 -5.86 -0.19
C LEU A 22 -23.64 -7.18 0.53
N PHE A 23 -23.39 -8.27 -0.21
CA PHE A 23 -23.08 -9.57 0.38
C PHE A 23 -21.65 -9.72 0.89
N ILE A 24 -20.72 -8.86 0.47
CA ILE A 24 -19.30 -8.93 0.87
C ILE A 24 -18.93 -7.85 1.90
N MET A 25 -19.74 -6.81 2.03
CA MET A 25 -19.53 -5.77 3.01
C MET A 25 -19.54 -6.32 4.44
N GLU A 26 -18.70 -5.71 5.28
CA GLU A 26 -18.56 -6.04 6.70
C GLU A 26 -18.34 -7.54 6.98
N GLY A 27 -17.57 -8.23 6.15
CA GLY A 27 -17.28 -9.66 6.34
C GLY A 27 -18.54 -10.52 6.23
N HIS A 28 -19.37 -10.24 5.22
CA HIS A 28 -20.61 -10.96 4.93
C HIS A 28 -21.70 -10.78 6.00
N ALA A 29 -21.70 -9.67 6.74
CA ALA A 29 -22.67 -9.42 7.82
C ALA A 29 -24.13 -9.58 7.36
N LEU A 30 -24.43 -9.13 6.14
CA LEU A 30 -25.77 -9.25 5.55
C LEU A 30 -26.16 -10.72 5.30
N GLY A 31 -25.30 -11.50 4.63
CA GLY A 31 -25.52 -12.93 4.42
C GLY A 31 -25.64 -13.70 5.74
N LYS A 32 -24.74 -13.42 6.69
CA LYS A 32 -24.75 -14.02 8.04
C LYS A 32 -26.03 -13.71 8.79
N SER A 33 -26.57 -12.50 8.69
CA SER A 33 -27.81 -12.11 9.36
C SER A 33 -29.04 -12.90 8.88
N MET A 34 -28.99 -13.43 7.65
CA MET A 34 -30.04 -14.26 7.06
C MET A 34 -29.73 -15.77 7.12
N GLY A 35 -28.59 -16.17 7.68
CA GLY A 35 -28.11 -17.55 7.60
C GLY A 35 -27.81 -18.03 6.18
N VAL A 36 -27.36 -17.12 5.30
CA VAL A 36 -27.07 -17.40 3.89
C VAL A 36 -25.55 -17.39 3.65
N GLY A 37 -25.02 -18.50 3.15
CA GLY A 37 -23.65 -18.57 2.65
C GLY A 37 -23.52 -17.93 1.27
N PHE A 38 -22.57 -17.01 1.08
CA PHE A 38 -22.30 -16.44 -0.25
C PHE A 38 -21.27 -17.30 -0.99
N ILE A 39 -21.61 -17.74 -2.21
CA ILE A 39 -20.70 -18.46 -3.10
C ILE A 39 -20.05 -17.44 -4.03
N GLY A 40 -18.87 -16.96 -3.65
CA GLY A 40 -18.06 -16.02 -4.43
C GLY A 40 -16.66 -15.83 -3.85
N ALA A 41 -15.67 -15.82 -4.76
CA ALA A 41 -14.20 -15.78 -4.60
C ALA A 41 -13.58 -17.14 -4.23
N ASP A 42 -13.35 -17.97 -5.26
CA ASP A 42 -12.74 -19.31 -5.18
C ASP A 42 -13.27 -20.17 -4.02
N PHE A 43 -14.60 -20.35 -3.93
CA PHE A 43 -15.25 -21.31 -3.03
C PHE A 43 -14.69 -21.35 -1.60
N ARG A 44 -14.31 -20.18 -1.06
CA ARG A 44 -14.18 -19.95 0.39
C ARG A 44 -14.85 -18.64 0.78
N PRO A 45 -15.31 -18.51 2.04
CA PRO A 45 -16.33 -17.54 2.36
C PRO A 45 -15.90 -16.08 2.55
N ASP A 46 -14.63 -15.67 2.41
CA ASP A 46 -14.18 -14.46 3.14
C ASP A 46 -13.28 -13.42 2.43
N ASN A 47 -13.12 -13.34 1.10
CA ASN A 47 -12.32 -12.22 0.49
C ASN A 47 -12.65 -11.89 -0.98
N GLY A 48 -12.94 -10.60 -1.27
CA GLY A 48 -12.69 -9.88 -2.55
C GLY A 48 -12.94 -10.59 -3.91
N TYR A 49 -14.03 -10.18 -4.58
CA TYR A 49 -14.42 -10.38 -6.00
C TYR A 49 -13.62 -11.40 -6.86
N PRO A 50 -14.20 -12.56 -7.27
CA PRO A 50 -13.63 -13.33 -8.37
C PRO A 50 -13.99 -12.66 -9.70
N PRO A 51 -13.06 -12.63 -10.65
CA PRO A 51 -13.34 -12.06 -11.94
C PRO A 51 -14.40 -12.94 -12.63
N VAL A 52 -15.50 -12.32 -13.07
CA VAL A 52 -16.49 -12.88 -14.03
C VAL A 52 -15.80 -13.70 -15.15
N SER A 53 -14.56 -13.34 -15.45
CA SER A 53 -13.61 -14.03 -16.33
C SER A 53 -13.45 -15.54 -16.10
N LYS A 54 -13.55 -16.09 -14.86
CA LYS A 54 -13.38 -17.55 -14.64
C LYS A 54 -14.54 -18.33 -15.25
N LEU A 55 -15.78 -17.98 -14.91
CA LEU A 55 -16.95 -18.61 -15.54
C LEU A 55 -17.07 -18.28 -17.05
N MET A 56 -16.62 -17.09 -17.47
CA MET A 56 -16.65 -16.68 -18.89
C MET A 56 -15.61 -17.40 -19.76
N TYR A 57 -14.35 -17.47 -19.31
CA TYR A 57 -13.21 -17.87 -20.12
C TYR A 57 -12.51 -19.17 -19.66
N ARG A 58 -12.78 -19.64 -18.43
CA ARG A 58 -12.15 -20.82 -17.81
C ARG A 58 -13.23 -21.73 -17.22
N HIS A 59 -14.17 -22.13 -18.08
CA HIS A 59 -15.38 -22.84 -17.69
C HIS A 59 -15.09 -24.14 -16.92
N ASP A 60 -14.09 -24.90 -17.36
CA ASP A 60 -13.72 -26.18 -16.76
C ASP A 60 -13.21 -26.01 -15.31
N GLU A 61 -12.48 -24.93 -15.03
CA GLU A 61 -12.04 -24.60 -13.67
C GLU A 61 -13.24 -24.28 -12.76
N ALA A 62 -14.21 -23.51 -13.26
CA ALA A 62 -15.41 -23.20 -12.50
C ALA A 62 -16.24 -24.47 -12.19
N VAL A 63 -16.27 -25.42 -13.11
CA VAL A 63 -16.91 -26.73 -12.91
C VAL A 63 -16.15 -27.55 -11.87
N ALA A 64 -14.84 -27.62 -11.99
CA ALA A 64 -13.97 -28.34 -11.06
C ALA A 64 -14.13 -27.81 -9.63
N ASP A 65 -14.21 -26.49 -9.45
CA ASP A 65 -14.38 -25.91 -8.13
C ASP A 65 -15.74 -26.27 -7.51
N VAL A 66 -16.86 -26.17 -8.25
CA VAL A 66 -18.18 -26.56 -7.73
C VAL A 66 -18.16 -28.01 -7.29
N LEU A 67 -17.54 -28.88 -8.09
CA LEU A 67 -17.49 -30.31 -7.82
C LEU A 67 -16.48 -30.68 -6.71
N GLY A 68 -15.43 -29.89 -6.50
CA GLY A 68 -14.38 -30.16 -5.52
C GLY A 68 -14.66 -29.67 -4.10
N ASN A 69 -15.64 -28.77 -3.92
CA ASN A 69 -15.95 -28.21 -2.61
C ASN A 69 -17.09 -28.93 -1.89
N ASP A 70 -16.99 -28.99 -0.55
CA ASP A 70 -18.07 -29.46 0.31
C ASP A 70 -18.97 -28.30 0.74
N TYR A 71 -20.29 -28.53 0.71
CA TYR A 71 -21.30 -27.54 1.06
C TYR A 71 -22.18 -28.11 2.17
N PRO A 72 -21.95 -27.71 3.43
CA PRO A 72 -22.80 -28.18 4.52
C PRO A 72 -24.25 -27.78 4.30
N PRO A 73 -25.21 -28.53 4.88
CA PRO A 73 -26.63 -28.20 4.79
C PRO A 73 -26.90 -26.74 5.18
N GLY A 74 -27.64 -26.03 4.34
CA GLY A 74 -27.89 -24.61 4.53
C GLY A 74 -28.42 -23.97 3.26
N ARG A 75 -28.54 -22.64 3.28
CA ARG A 75 -28.94 -21.83 2.14
C ARG A 75 -27.73 -21.06 1.62
N TYR A 76 -27.57 -21.07 0.30
CA TYR A 76 -26.46 -20.41 -0.37
C TYR A 76 -26.97 -19.45 -1.44
N PHE A 77 -26.14 -18.46 -1.74
CA PHE A 77 -26.39 -17.46 -2.76
C PHE A 77 -25.20 -17.36 -3.72
N LEU A 78 -25.44 -17.57 -5.01
CA LEU A 78 -24.43 -17.42 -6.07
C LEU A 78 -24.88 -16.33 -7.04
N SER A 79 -24.10 -15.26 -7.14
CA SER A 79 -24.36 -14.15 -8.06
C SER A 79 -23.28 -14.07 -9.12
N ASN A 80 -23.63 -14.28 -10.39
CA ASN A 80 -22.69 -14.15 -11.51
C ASN A 80 -23.42 -13.95 -12.85
N GLU A 81 -23.15 -12.84 -13.53
CA GLU A 81 -23.79 -12.46 -14.80
C GLU A 81 -23.59 -13.48 -15.94
N ALA A 82 -22.48 -14.23 -15.92
CA ALA A 82 -22.17 -15.21 -16.96
C ALA A 82 -23.02 -16.49 -16.87
N LEU A 83 -23.73 -16.72 -15.75
CA LEU A 83 -24.62 -17.87 -15.57
C LEU A 83 -25.75 -17.91 -16.61
N SER A 84 -26.23 -16.74 -17.05
CA SER A 84 -27.27 -16.62 -18.08
C SER A 84 -26.92 -17.31 -19.41
N GLY A 85 -25.62 -17.42 -19.72
CA GLY A 85 -25.10 -17.95 -20.97
C GLY A 85 -24.60 -19.39 -20.92
N LYS A 86 -24.70 -20.08 -19.77
CA LYS A 86 -24.01 -21.36 -19.54
C LYS A 86 -24.96 -22.44 -19.00
N PRO A 87 -25.90 -22.96 -19.81
CA PRO A 87 -26.88 -23.94 -19.34
C PRO A 87 -26.25 -25.22 -18.77
N ALA A 88 -25.14 -25.70 -19.36
CA ALA A 88 -24.40 -26.85 -18.84
C ALA A 88 -23.87 -26.64 -17.40
N PHE A 89 -23.63 -25.40 -16.99
CA PHE A 89 -23.21 -25.11 -15.62
C PHE A 89 -24.35 -25.28 -14.61
N LEU A 90 -25.60 -25.09 -15.03
CA LEU A 90 -26.77 -25.32 -14.16
C LEU A 90 -26.89 -26.80 -13.82
N GLU A 91 -26.59 -27.68 -14.77
CA GLU A 91 -26.56 -29.13 -14.54
C GLU A 91 -25.51 -29.49 -13.49
N VAL A 92 -24.31 -28.89 -13.59
CA VAL A 92 -23.23 -29.05 -12.59
C VAL A 92 -23.69 -28.56 -11.22
N LEU A 93 -24.27 -27.37 -11.11
CA LEU A 93 -24.78 -26.85 -9.83
C LEU A 93 -25.89 -27.75 -9.26
N ALA A 94 -26.79 -28.26 -10.09
CA ALA A 94 -27.85 -29.18 -9.67
C ALA A 94 -27.31 -30.52 -9.14
N THR A 95 -26.06 -30.92 -9.47
CA THR A 95 -25.44 -32.11 -8.85
C THR A 95 -25.14 -31.91 -7.36
N ARG A 96 -24.83 -30.67 -6.95
CA ARG A 96 -24.43 -30.33 -5.56
C ARG A 96 -25.53 -29.66 -4.75
N PHE A 97 -26.41 -28.91 -5.39
CA PHE A 97 -27.41 -28.08 -4.74
C PHE A 97 -28.83 -28.48 -5.14
N ARG A 98 -29.80 -28.17 -4.27
CA ARG A 98 -31.20 -27.98 -4.67
C ARG A 98 -31.32 -26.54 -5.15
N LEU A 99 -31.47 -26.35 -6.47
CA LEU A 99 -31.64 -25.02 -7.05
C LEU A 99 -33.02 -24.49 -6.62
N ASP A 100 -33.05 -23.57 -5.65
CA ASP A 100 -34.29 -23.09 -5.05
C ASP A 100 -35.02 -22.14 -6.00
N ARG A 101 -34.30 -21.13 -6.49
CA ARG A 101 -34.79 -20.16 -7.46
C ARG A 101 -33.64 -19.42 -8.14
N ALA A 102 -33.94 -18.80 -9.28
CA ALA A 102 -33.09 -17.86 -9.98
C ALA A 102 -33.74 -16.48 -9.99
N VAL A 103 -33.02 -15.49 -9.48
CA VAL A 103 -33.47 -14.10 -9.38
C VAL A 103 -32.75 -13.32 -10.47
N PHE A 104 -33.48 -12.89 -11.49
CA PHE A 104 -32.93 -12.07 -12.56
C PHE A 104 -33.16 -10.61 -12.24
N THR A 105 -32.11 -9.86 -11.96
CA THR A 105 -32.21 -8.42 -12.18
C THR A 105 -32.41 -8.17 -13.67
N LEU A 106 -33.25 -7.18 -13.99
CA LEU A 106 -33.51 -6.77 -15.37
C LEU A 106 -33.52 -5.25 -15.45
N ARG A 107 -33.29 -4.73 -16.65
CA ARG A 107 -33.50 -3.33 -16.98
C ARG A 107 -34.38 -3.27 -18.23
N PHE A 108 -35.13 -2.20 -18.44
CA PHE A 108 -35.87 -1.96 -19.67
C PHE A 108 -34.93 -2.14 -20.90
N PRO A 109 -35.26 -2.96 -21.92
CA PRO A 109 -34.32 -3.36 -22.98
C PRO A 109 -33.59 -2.21 -23.66
N VAL A 110 -34.30 -1.11 -23.93
CA VAL A 110 -33.76 0.10 -24.54
C VAL A 110 -32.71 0.73 -23.64
N LEU A 111 -33.05 1.01 -22.37
CA LEU A 111 -32.10 1.57 -21.40
C LEU A 111 -30.91 0.65 -21.14
N GLN A 112 -31.14 -0.66 -21.16
CA GLN A 112 -30.09 -1.66 -21.02
C GLN A 112 -29.09 -1.62 -22.18
N ALA A 113 -29.59 -1.53 -23.41
CA ALA A 113 -28.73 -1.47 -24.59
C ALA A 113 -27.94 -0.15 -24.63
N LEU A 114 -28.61 0.97 -24.35
CA LEU A 114 -27.99 2.29 -24.27
C LEU A 114 -26.90 2.35 -23.17
N SER A 115 -27.14 1.71 -22.02
CA SER A 115 -26.13 1.61 -20.96
C SER A 115 -24.96 0.70 -21.35
N GLY A 116 -25.23 -0.38 -22.08
CA GLY A 116 -24.19 -1.25 -22.64
C GLY A 116 -23.25 -0.49 -23.58
N PHE A 117 -23.80 0.38 -24.42
CA PHE A 117 -22.99 1.26 -25.28
C PHE A 117 -22.05 2.15 -24.46
N ARG A 118 -22.58 2.86 -23.44
CA ARG A 118 -21.78 3.73 -22.55
C ARG A 118 -20.72 3.01 -21.73
N TYR A 119 -20.93 1.73 -21.44
CA TYR A 119 -19.97 0.96 -20.64
C TYR A 119 -18.80 0.50 -21.51
N SER A 120 -19.07 -0.28 -22.55
CA SER A 120 -18.01 -0.88 -23.37
C SER A 120 -18.40 -1.14 -24.83
N GLY A 121 -19.64 -0.85 -25.23
CA GLY A 121 -20.10 -1.06 -26.61
C GLY A 121 -19.42 -0.12 -27.60
N TRP A 122 -19.02 1.08 -27.15
CA TRP A 122 -18.26 2.05 -27.95
C TRP A 122 -16.92 1.52 -28.47
N LEU A 123 -16.38 0.45 -27.89
CA LEU A 123 -15.15 -0.19 -28.38
C LEU A 123 -15.34 -0.94 -29.70
N GLU A 124 -16.57 -1.30 -30.02
CA GLU A 124 -16.89 -2.13 -31.18
C GLU A 124 -17.27 -1.29 -32.40
N GLU A 125 -17.98 -0.19 -32.18
CA GLU A 125 -18.53 0.69 -33.20
C GLU A 125 -19.02 2.01 -32.61
N ASP A 126 -19.20 3.02 -33.47
CA ASP A 126 -19.84 4.28 -33.10
C ASP A 126 -21.34 4.10 -32.84
N PHE A 127 -22.00 5.15 -32.35
CA PHE A 127 -23.39 5.04 -31.93
C PHE A 127 -24.34 4.75 -33.11
N ALA A 128 -24.03 5.25 -34.31
CA ALA A 128 -24.82 4.99 -35.50
C ALA A 128 -24.72 3.51 -35.93
N GLY A 129 -23.50 2.97 -35.98
CA GLY A 129 -23.25 1.56 -36.21
C GLY A 129 -23.95 0.69 -35.16
N PHE A 130 -23.83 1.08 -33.89
CA PHE A 130 -24.49 0.39 -32.78
C PHE A 130 -26.00 0.29 -33.00
N LEU A 131 -26.68 1.40 -33.33
CA LEU A 131 -28.12 1.39 -33.61
C LEU A 131 -28.47 0.51 -34.81
N ALA A 132 -27.69 0.60 -35.90
CA ALA A 132 -27.90 -0.21 -37.09
C ALA A 132 -27.76 -1.72 -36.80
N LYS A 133 -26.73 -2.12 -36.04
CA LYS A 133 -26.49 -3.51 -35.64
C LYS A 133 -27.56 -4.04 -34.68
N GLN A 134 -28.11 -3.19 -33.81
CA GLN A 134 -29.23 -3.61 -32.98
C GLN A 134 -30.45 -3.97 -33.83
N GLY A 135 -30.67 -3.36 -35.01
CA GLY A 135 -31.57 -3.87 -36.04
C GLY A 135 -32.96 -4.32 -35.54
N GLY A 136 -33.62 -3.50 -34.73
CA GLY A 136 -34.90 -3.84 -34.06
C GLY A 136 -34.75 -4.54 -32.69
N ARG A 137 -33.68 -5.30 -32.47
CA ARG A 137 -33.37 -6.00 -31.19
C ARG A 137 -33.17 -5.06 -30.00
N LEU A 138 -32.93 -3.77 -30.26
CA LEU A 138 -32.94 -2.72 -29.23
C LEU A 138 -34.25 -2.76 -28.41
N PHE A 139 -35.34 -3.15 -29.07
CA PHE A 139 -36.71 -3.13 -28.57
C PHE A 139 -37.24 -4.52 -28.16
N GLU A 140 -36.49 -5.59 -28.45
CA GLU A 140 -36.96 -6.96 -28.27
C GLU A 140 -36.72 -7.47 -26.84
N VAL A 141 -37.80 -7.60 -26.08
CA VAL A 141 -37.80 -8.24 -24.75
C VAL A 141 -37.51 -9.74 -24.87
N GLU A 142 -38.05 -10.38 -25.90
CA GLU A 142 -38.03 -11.83 -26.07
C GLU A 142 -36.62 -12.38 -26.30
N GLY A 143 -35.88 -11.82 -27.27
CA GLY A 143 -34.50 -12.24 -27.53
C GLY A 143 -33.54 -11.93 -26.37
N LYS A 144 -33.81 -10.85 -25.61
CA LYS A 144 -32.91 -10.38 -24.56
C LYS A 144 -33.11 -11.07 -23.22
N TYR A 145 -34.36 -11.34 -22.83
CA TYR A 145 -34.70 -11.88 -21.50
C TYR A 145 -35.42 -13.21 -21.56
N ALA A 146 -36.37 -13.40 -22.49
CA ALA A 146 -37.18 -14.61 -22.50
C ALA A 146 -36.33 -15.85 -22.80
N GLN A 147 -35.39 -15.80 -23.74
CA GLN A 147 -34.53 -16.96 -24.03
C GLN A 147 -33.63 -17.35 -22.84
N PRO A 148 -32.88 -16.43 -22.20
CA PRO A 148 -32.14 -16.78 -20.97
C PRO A 148 -33.04 -17.30 -19.86
N VAL A 149 -34.20 -16.68 -19.62
CA VAL A 149 -35.15 -17.11 -18.57
C VAL A 149 -35.72 -18.49 -18.88
N LYS A 150 -36.09 -18.77 -20.14
CA LYS A 150 -36.59 -20.07 -20.58
C LYS A 150 -35.61 -21.20 -20.28
N ARG A 151 -34.28 -20.97 -20.35
CA ARG A 151 -33.29 -21.99 -19.99
C ARG A 151 -33.40 -22.42 -18.53
N TYR A 152 -33.79 -21.52 -17.64
CA TYR A 152 -34.00 -21.82 -16.22
C TYR A 152 -35.35 -22.51 -16.01
N ASP A 153 -36.39 -22.10 -16.75
CA ASP A 153 -37.67 -22.82 -16.75
C ASP A 153 -37.50 -24.27 -17.26
N ASP A 154 -36.72 -24.46 -18.34
CA ASP A 154 -36.40 -25.78 -18.92
C ASP A 154 -35.60 -26.64 -17.92
N ALA A 155 -34.71 -26.02 -17.15
CA ALA A 155 -34.00 -26.63 -16.02
C ALA A 155 -34.86 -26.78 -14.75
N ARG A 156 -36.14 -26.41 -14.80
CA ARG A 156 -37.10 -26.43 -13.69
C ARG A 156 -36.66 -25.64 -12.46
N VAL A 157 -35.90 -24.57 -12.67
CA VAL A 157 -35.50 -23.62 -11.62
C VAL A 157 -36.53 -22.48 -11.59
N PRO A 158 -37.27 -22.27 -10.49
CA PRO A 158 -38.21 -21.17 -10.38
C PRO A 158 -37.53 -19.82 -10.64
N VAL A 159 -38.12 -18.97 -11.49
CA VAL A 159 -37.54 -17.67 -11.84
C VAL A 159 -38.33 -16.52 -11.21
N ARG A 160 -37.61 -15.58 -10.60
CA ARG A 160 -38.13 -14.28 -10.12
C ARG A 160 -37.46 -13.15 -10.89
N LEU A 161 -38.24 -12.11 -11.23
CA LEU A 161 -37.73 -10.95 -11.96
C LEU A 161 -37.65 -9.74 -11.02
N VAL A 162 -36.53 -9.02 -11.07
CA VAL A 162 -36.27 -7.83 -10.26
C VAL A 162 -35.86 -6.67 -11.19
N PRO A 163 -36.82 -5.90 -11.70
CA PRO A 163 -36.50 -4.72 -12.50
C PRO A 163 -35.73 -3.69 -11.65
N ILE A 164 -34.72 -3.07 -12.25
CA ILE A 164 -33.87 -2.08 -11.57
C ILE A 164 -34.48 -0.69 -11.56
N GLU A 165 -35.50 -0.45 -12.37
CA GLU A 165 -36.25 0.81 -12.39
C GLU A 165 -37.05 1.01 -11.11
N GLY A 166 -37.16 2.27 -10.66
CA GLY A 166 -37.84 2.65 -9.43
C GLY A 166 -36.91 2.72 -8.21
N THR A 167 -37.50 2.89 -7.02
CA THR A 167 -36.77 3.01 -5.74
C THR A 167 -36.63 1.64 -5.06
N ALA A 168 -35.62 1.47 -4.20
CA ALA A 168 -35.44 0.27 -3.37
C ALA A 168 -35.19 -1.05 -4.14
N LEU A 169 -34.26 -1.01 -5.12
CA LEU A 169 -33.80 -2.20 -5.84
C LEU A 169 -33.34 -3.30 -4.87
N GLU A 170 -32.59 -2.92 -3.84
CA GLU A 170 -32.04 -3.82 -2.85
C GLU A 170 -33.15 -4.55 -2.10
N ALA A 171 -34.14 -3.81 -1.58
CA ALA A 171 -35.27 -4.40 -0.87
C ALA A 171 -36.07 -5.36 -1.77
N ARG A 172 -36.36 -4.97 -3.03
CA ARG A 172 -37.02 -5.86 -3.99
C ARG A 172 -36.19 -7.11 -4.28
N PHE A 173 -34.88 -6.95 -4.42
CA PHE A 173 -33.97 -8.06 -4.66
C PHE A 173 -33.97 -9.06 -3.49
N PHE A 174 -33.80 -8.56 -2.26
CA PHE A 174 -33.79 -9.41 -1.07
C PHE A 174 -35.13 -10.12 -0.89
N HIS A 175 -36.24 -9.41 -1.07
CA HIS A 175 -37.56 -10.03 -1.02
C HIS A 175 -37.71 -11.12 -2.10
N ALA A 176 -37.31 -10.89 -3.34
CA ALA A 176 -37.41 -11.90 -4.41
C ALA A 176 -36.50 -13.12 -4.17
N ALA A 177 -35.30 -12.88 -3.63
CA ALA A 177 -34.29 -13.90 -3.41
C ALA A 177 -34.53 -14.73 -2.14
N PHE A 178 -34.97 -14.11 -1.06
CA PHE A 178 -35.01 -14.72 0.28
C PHE A 178 -36.38 -14.67 0.95
N ASP A 179 -37.40 -14.09 0.29
CA ASP A 179 -38.74 -13.85 0.83
C ASP A 179 -38.75 -12.94 2.09
N GLU A 180 -37.67 -12.18 2.32
CA GLU A 180 -37.51 -11.23 3.41
C GLU A 180 -36.61 -10.06 3.02
N VAL A 181 -36.75 -8.92 3.72
CA VAL A 181 -35.82 -7.78 3.59
C VAL A 181 -35.06 -7.65 4.90
N PRO A 182 -33.72 -7.85 4.91
CA PRO A 182 -32.95 -7.79 6.14
C PRO A 182 -33.03 -6.41 6.79
N ALA A 183 -33.30 -6.36 8.09
CA ALA A 183 -33.29 -5.09 8.84
C ALA A 183 -31.93 -4.37 8.77
N LEU A 184 -30.85 -5.12 8.53
CA LEU A 184 -29.50 -4.57 8.34
C LEU A 184 -29.39 -3.69 7.09
N LEU A 185 -30.21 -3.91 6.06
CA LEU A 185 -30.21 -3.11 4.83
C LEU A 185 -30.59 -1.65 5.07
N ALA A 186 -31.34 -1.36 6.14
CA ALA A 186 -31.72 0.00 6.55
C ALA A 186 -30.70 0.65 7.50
N LYS A 187 -29.53 0.05 7.70
CA LYS A 187 -28.48 0.55 8.60
C LYS A 187 -27.20 0.85 7.82
N PRO A 188 -26.42 1.87 8.21
CA PRO A 188 -25.08 2.07 7.67
C PRO A 188 -24.20 0.83 7.88
N PRO A 189 -23.36 0.46 6.90
CA PRO A 189 -23.15 1.11 5.60
C PRO A 189 -24.11 0.64 4.46
N PHE A 190 -25.10 -0.20 4.74
CA PHE A 190 -25.96 -0.85 3.74
C PHE A 190 -27.12 0.03 3.25
N ASP A 191 -27.47 1.08 3.99
CA ASP A 191 -28.47 2.09 3.62
C ASP A 191 -27.94 3.13 2.61
N ALA A 192 -26.63 3.11 2.35
CA ALA A 192 -26.03 3.97 1.36
C ALA A 192 -26.48 3.55 -0.04
N PRO A 193 -26.84 4.48 -0.93
CA PRO A 193 -27.15 4.14 -2.30
C PRO A 193 -25.93 3.42 -2.91
N PRO A 194 -26.12 2.26 -3.56
CA PRO A 194 -25.01 1.51 -4.09
C PRO A 194 -24.22 2.38 -5.06
N ARG A 195 -22.89 2.23 -5.02
CA ARG A 195 -22.01 2.88 -5.99
C ARG A 195 -22.27 2.24 -7.36
N SER A 196 -23.19 2.82 -8.13
CA SER A 196 -23.35 2.41 -9.52
C SER A 196 -22.04 2.67 -10.26
N ASN A 197 -21.52 1.67 -10.98
CA ASN A 197 -20.36 1.87 -11.85
C ASN A 197 -20.60 3.10 -12.74
N GLU A 198 -19.69 4.07 -12.68
CA GLU A 198 -19.80 5.28 -13.48
C GLU A 198 -19.84 4.90 -14.96
N SER A 199 -20.77 5.48 -15.73
CA SER A 199 -20.89 5.20 -17.16
C SER A 199 -20.31 6.37 -17.95
N VAL A 200 -19.52 6.09 -18.97
CA VAL A 200 -18.95 7.11 -19.86
C VAL A 200 -20.09 7.96 -20.44
N PRO A 201 -20.01 9.31 -20.42
CA PRO A 201 -21.03 10.15 -21.04
C PRO A 201 -21.27 9.79 -22.51
N PHE A 202 -22.52 9.87 -22.98
CA PHE A 202 -22.93 9.31 -24.28
C PHE A 202 -22.13 9.88 -25.45
N ALA A 203 -22.06 11.21 -25.58
CA ALA A 203 -21.35 11.85 -26.67
C ALA A 203 -19.83 11.58 -26.61
N PHE A 204 -19.28 11.38 -25.42
CA PHE A 204 -17.86 11.03 -25.27
C PHE A 204 -17.57 9.57 -25.60
N ALA A 205 -18.45 8.64 -25.21
CA ALA A 205 -18.35 7.24 -25.64
C ALA A 205 -18.37 7.13 -27.17
N ASP A 206 -19.25 7.89 -27.82
CA ASP A 206 -19.34 7.96 -29.28
C ASP A 206 -18.09 8.61 -29.93
N ALA A 207 -17.51 9.64 -29.31
CA ALA A 207 -16.24 10.22 -29.75
C ALA A 207 -15.06 9.23 -29.63
N LEU A 208 -15.00 8.47 -28.53
CA LEU A 208 -14.01 7.40 -28.35
C LEU A 208 -14.17 6.31 -29.43
N ALA A 209 -15.39 5.92 -29.74
CA ALA A 209 -15.68 4.95 -30.79
C ALA A 209 -15.21 5.42 -32.17
N ARG A 210 -15.49 6.69 -32.52
CA ARG A 210 -14.98 7.30 -33.76
C ARG A 210 -13.45 7.33 -33.80
N GLY A 211 -12.80 7.67 -32.69
CA GLY A 211 -11.34 7.65 -32.58
C GLY A 211 -10.75 6.26 -32.86
N LEU A 212 -11.39 5.20 -32.34
CA LEU A 212 -11.00 3.82 -32.65
C LEU A 212 -11.27 3.42 -34.10
N ALA A 213 -12.41 3.83 -34.67
CA ALA A 213 -12.74 3.60 -36.07
C ALA A 213 -11.77 4.32 -37.03
N ALA A 214 -11.28 5.50 -36.63
CA ALA A 214 -10.27 6.27 -37.35
C ALA A 214 -8.85 5.73 -37.19
N GLY A 215 -8.64 4.68 -36.38
CA GLY A 215 -7.34 4.05 -36.19
C GLY A 215 -6.36 4.85 -35.33
N VAL A 216 -6.86 5.72 -34.43
CA VAL A 216 -6.00 6.47 -33.47
C VAL A 216 -5.13 5.49 -32.67
N VAL A 217 -5.70 4.36 -32.26
CA VAL A 217 -5.00 3.20 -31.70
C VAL A 217 -5.64 1.90 -32.21
N PRO A 218 -4.92 0.77 -32.21
CA PRO A 218 -5.52 -0.54 -32.46
C PRO A 218 -6.65 -0.84 -31.46
N ARG A 219 -7.71 -1.52 -31.90
CA ARG A 219 -8.83 -1.89 -31.01
C ARG A 219 -8.33 -2.79 -29.87
N PRO A 220 -8.55 -2.41 -28.60
CA PRO A 220 -8.01 -3.16 -27.47
C PRO A 220 -8.71 -4.53 -27.33
N GLN A 221 -7.93 -5.56 -27.00
CA GLN A 221 -8.45 -6.92 -26.78
C GLN A 221 -8.19 -7.40 -25.34
N GLY A 222 -9.02 -8.34 -24.87
CA GLY A 222 -8.83 -9.00 -23.58
C GLY A 222 -8.68 -8.02 -22.40
N PRO A 223 -7.62 -8.13 -21.56
CA PRO A 223 -7.38 -7.22 -20.44
C PRO A 223 -7.25 -5.73 -20.84
N GLN A 224 -6.73 -5.42 -22.03
CA GLN A 224 -6.58 -4.05 -22.49
C GLN A 224 -7.94 -3.36 -22.67
N ARG A 225 -8.96 -4.11 -23.09
CA ARG A 225 -10.35 -3.60 -23.20
C ARG A 225 -10.85 -3.15 -21.84
N HIS A 226 -10.54 -3.88 -20.77
CA HIS A 226 -10.93 -3.48 -19.43
C HIS A 226 -10.21 -2.21 -18.97
N ALA A 227 -8.88 -2.15 -19.12
CA ALA A 227 -8.10 -0.97 -18.76
C ALA A 227 -8.59 0.30 -19.49
N MET A 228 -8.89 0.18 -20.78
CA MET A 228 -9.41 1.28 -21.59
C MET A 228 -10.79 1.76 -21.11
N VAL A 229 -11.69 0.84 -20.73
CA VAL A 229 -13.00 1.20 -20.15
C VAL A 229 -12.82 1.95 -18.83
N ILE A 230 -11.92 1.48 -17.95
CA ILE A 230 -11.63 2.16 -16.67
C ILE A 230 -11.07 3.57 -16.91
N ALA A 231 -10.13 3.72 -17.84
CA ALA A 231 -9.57 5.01 -18.20
C ALA A 231 -10.66 5.98 -18.71
N ALA A 232 -11.57 5.51 -19.57
CA ALA A 232 -12.67 6.30 -20.09
C ALA A 232 -13.69 6.69 -19.00
N GLN A 233 -13.99 5.78 -18.06
CA GLN A 233 -14.89 6.06 -16.94
C GLN A 233 -14.31 7.11 -15.98
N ASN A 234 -13.00 7.07 -15.74
CA ASN A 234 -12.31 8.02 -14.87
C ASN A 234 -11.96 9.35 -15.55
N HIS A 235 -12.27 9.50 -16.85
CA HIS A 235 -11.97 10.73 -17.57
C HIS A 235 -12.94 11.85 -17.19
N VAL A 236 -12.42 12.88 -16.53
CA VAL A 236 -13.22 14.03 -16.12
C VAL A 236 -13.57 14.92 -17.32
N LEU A 237 -14.86 15.06 -17.59
CA LEU A 237 -15.40 15.97 -18.59
C LEU A 237 -16.02 17.21 -17.92
N PRO A 238 -15.95 18.39 -18.58
CA PRO A 238 -16.78 19.53 -18.23
C PRO A 238 -18.26 19.12 -18.16
N GLU A 239 -19.02 19.74 -17.26
CA GLU A 239 -20.42 19.40 -17.05
C GLU A 239 -21.22 19.54 -18.35
N GLU A 240 -21.00 20.61 -19.11
CA GLU A 240 -21.69 20.85 -20.38
C GLU A 240 -21.44 19.75 -21.42
N LEU A 241 -20.28 19.08 -21.41
CA LEU A 241 -19.97 17.98 -22.31
C LEU A 241 -20.51 16.64 -21.80
N SER A 242 -20.60 16.48 -20.47
CA SER A 242 -21.10 15.26 -19.83
C SER A 242 -22.61 15.05 -20.02
N GLN A 243 -23.35 16.12 -20.32
CA GLN A 243 -24.80 16.12 -20.55
C GLN A 243 -25.19 16.08 -22.03
N LEU A 244 -24.27 15.69 -22.92
CA LEU A 244 -24.53 15.60 -24.37
C LEU A 244 -24.80 14.15 -24.80
N ALA A 245 -25.65 14.00 -25.81
CA ALA A 245 -25.89 12.73 -26.50
C ALA A 245 -25.54 12.82 -27.99
N PRO A 246 -25.17 11.70 -28.65
CA PRO A 246 -25.02 11.66 -30.10
C PRO A 246 -26.30 12.13 -30.81
N PRO A 247 -26.20 12.84 -31.94
CA PRO A 247 -27.36 13.32 -32.69
C PRO A 247 -28.40 12.23 -33.02
N GLN A 248 -27.94 11.00 -33.22
CA GLN A 248 -28.77 9.85 -33.55
C GLN A 248 -29.68 9.42 -32.38
N MET A 249 -29.43 9.87 -31.14
CA MET A 249 -30.31 9.63 -29.99
C MET A 249 -31.72 10.20 -30.22
N ALA A 250 -31.80 11.39 -30.87
CA ALA A 250 -33.07 12.01 -31.22
C ALA A 250 -33.84 11.26 -32.31
N GLY A 251 -33.16 10.36 -33.05
CA GLY A 251 -33.75 9.54 -34.11
C GLY A 251 -34.32 8.20 -33.64
N ILE A 252 -34.26 7.89 -32.34
CA ILE A 252 -34.86 6.66 -31.81
C ILE A 252 -36.40 6.80 -31.83
N ASP A 253 -37.07 5.95 -32.59
CA ASP A 253 -38.54 5.93 -32.71
C ASP A 253 -39.22 5.74 -31.34
N ARG A 254 -39.86 6.80 -30.83
CA ARG A 254 -40.57 6.78 -29.54
C ARG A 254 -41.69 5.75 -29.54
N ASP A 255 -42.39 5.55 -30.65
CA ASP A 255 -43.47 4.57 -30.71
C ASP A 255 -42.91 3.14 -30.61
N ALA A 256 -41.73 2.87 -31.19
CA ALA A 256 -41.02 1.61 -30.99
C ALA A 256 -40.59 1.40 -29.53
N VAL A 257 -40.13 2.47 -28.85
CA VAL A 257 -39.82 2.43 -27.42
C VAL A 257 -41.06 2.10 -26.59
N MET A 258 -42.20 2.73 -26.88
CA MET A 258 -43.45 2.46 -26.14
C MET A 258 -43.99 1.05 -26.41
N ARG A 259 -43.86 0.54 -27.65
CA ARG A 259 -44.15 -0.88 -27.95
C ARG A 259 -43.24 -1.83 -27.15
N SER A 260 -41.94 -1.52 -27.06
CA SER A 260 -40.99 -2.27 -26.23
C SER A 260 -41.36 -2.23 -24.75
N LEU A 261 -41.80 -1.07 -24.24
CA LEU A 261 -42.23 -0.90 -22.85
C LEU A 261 -43.48 -1.72 -22.53
N ALA A 262 -44.45 -1.76 -23.46
CA ALA A 262 -45.64 -2.60 -23.34
C ALA A 262 -45.27 -4.10 -23.33
N ALA A 263 -44.36 -4.53 -24.20
CA ALA A 263 -43.84 -5.91 -24.19
C ALA A 263 -43.08 -6.22 -22.89
N TYR A 264 -42.32 -5.26 -22.36
CA TYR A 264 -41.57 -5.41 -21.12
C TYR A 264 -42.53 -5.55 -19.93
N ARG A 265 -43.57 -4.72 -19.88
CA ARG A 265 -44.65 -4.83 -18.89
C ARG A 265 -45.33 -6.21 -18.95
N ALA A 266 -45.69 -6.69 -20.13
CA ALA A 266 -46.30 -8.00 -20.31
C ALA A 266 -45.38 -9.13 -19.83
N PHE A 267 -44.08 -9.04 -20.12
CA PHE A 267 -43.08 -10.01 -19.66
C PHE A 267 -42.92 -10.04 -18.13
N LEU A 268 -42.89 -8.86 -17.49
CA LEU A 268 -42.85 -8.75 -16.03
C LEU A 268 -44.14 -9.26 -15.37
N ALA A 269 -45.30 -8.95 -15.95
CA ALA A 269 -46.61 -9.39 -15.47
C ALA A 269 -46.76 -10.92 -15.52
N ALA A 270 -46.24 -11.57 -16.57
CA ALA A 270 -46.25 -13.03 -16.70
C ALA A 270 -45.43 -13.77 -15.61
N ARG A 271 -44.73 -13.05 -14.73
CA ARG A 271 -43.92 -13.58 -13.63
C ARG A 271 -44.28 -12.97 -12.27
N ASP A 272 -45.49 -12.41 -12.15
CA ASP A 272 -46.01 -11.82 -10.91
C ASP A 272 -45.08 -10.77 -10.28
N THR A 273 -44.42 -9.96 -11.12
CA THR A 273 -43.55 -8.88 -10.64
C THR A 273 -44.43 -7.78 -10.00
N PRO A 274 -44.18 -7.38 -8.73
CA PRO A 274 -44.96 -6.32 -8.08
C PRO A 274 -44.66 -4.94 -8.70
N ASP A 275 -45.50 -3.95 -8.38
CA ASP A 275 -45.29 -2.52 -8.70
C ASP A 275 -45.07 -2.17 -10.18
N LEU A 276 -45.67 -2.95 -11.10
CA LEU A 276 -45.48 -2.81 -12.55
C LEU A 276 -45.66 -1.37 -13.06
N ASP A 277 -46.68 -0.66 -12.59
CA ASP A 277 -46.95 0.71 -13.04
C ASP A 277 -45.81 1.67 -12.66
N ALA A 278 -45.29 1.57 -11.42
CA ALA A 278 -44.19 2.40 -10.97
C ALA A 278 -42.88 2.06 -11.71
N ILE A 279 -42.61 0.78 -11.96
CA ILE A 279 -41.45 0.30 -12.73
C ILE A 279 -41.51 0.81 -14.16
N CYS A 280 -42.65 0.66 -14.84
CA CYS A 280 -42.82 1.13 -16.22
C CYS A 280 -42.75 2.65 -16.33
N ALA A 281 -43.35 3.38 -15.38
CA ALA A 281 -43.24 4.84 -15.32
C ALA A 281 -41.78 5.30 -15.13
N ALA A 282 -41.03 4.62 -14.25
CA ALA A 282 -39.61 4.91 -14.06
C ALA A 282 -38.76 4.56 -15.29
N ALA A 283 -39.09 3.49 -16.02
CA ALA A 283 -38.44 3.13 -17.27
C ALA A 283 -38.68 4.18 -18.37
N GLU A 284 -39.92 4.63 -18.53
CA GLU A 284 -40.30 5.69 -19.47
C GLU A 284 -39.60 7.01 -19.12
N ALA A 285 -39.67 7.43 -17.86
CA ALA A 285 -38.99 8.64 -17.38
C ALA A 285 -37.47 8.56 -17.59
N GLY A 286 -36.87 7.38 -17.38
CA GLY A 286 -35.46 7.12 -17.63
C GLY A 286 -35.09 7.30 -19.10
N PHE A 287 -35.93 6.81 -20.03
CA PHE A 287 -35.72 7.02 -21.46
C PHE A 287 -35.92 8.48 -21.85
N ASP A 288 -36.98 9.12 -21.38
CA ASP A 288 -37.29 10.52 -21.68
C ASP A 288 -36.17 11.46 -21.23
N LYS A 289 -35.56 11.18 -20.07
CA LYS A 289 -34.38 11.91 -19.61
C LYS A 289 -33.23 11.82 -20.60
N LEU A 290 -32.98 10.65 -21.19
CA LEU A 290 -31.90 10.45 -22.17
C LEU A 290 -32.23 11.07 -23.52
N ALA A 291 -33.48 10.95 -23.96
CA ALA A 291 -33.95 11.51 -25.24
C ALA A 291 -33.95 13.05 -25.25
N ARG A 292 -34.01 13.70 -24.08
CA ARG A 292 -33.92 15.17 -23.93
C ARG A 292 -32.50 15.72 -23.90
N LEU A 293 -31.48 14.86 -23.86
CA LEU A 293 -30.09 15.34 -23.88
C LEU A 293 -29.80 16.03 -25.23
N PRO A 294 -29.23 17.24 -25.22
CA PRO A 294 -28.92 17.95 -26.45
C PRO A 294 -27.80 17.25 -27.24
N ALA A 295 -27.86 17.39 -28.56
CA ALA A 295 -26.75 17.03 -29.44
C ALA A 295 -25.58 18.01 -29.28
N PRO A 296 -24.32 17.57 -29.42
CA PRO A 296 -23.17 18.47 -29.38
C PRO A 296 -23.23 19.47 -30.54
N THR A 297 -22.92 20.74 -30.26
CA THR A 297 -22.57 21.72 -31.30
C THR A 297 -21.27 21.31 -32.02
N PRO A 298 -20.97 21.85 -33.22
CA PRO A 298 -19.72 21.53 -33.92
C PRO A 298 -18.45 21.75 -33.08
N ALA A 299 -18.42 22.82 -32.26
CA ALA A 299 -17.31 23.10 -31.36
C ALA A 299 -17.19 22.06 -30.23
N GLN A 300 -18.30 21.70 -29.59
CA GLN A 300 -18.32 20.67 -28.55
C GLN A 300 -17.95 19.29 -29.09
N ALA A 301 -18.40 18.95 -30.31
CA ALA A 301 -18.04 17.70 -30.97
C ALA A 301 -16.52 17.63 -31.23
N ALA A 302 -15.93 18.71 -31.75
CA ALA A 302 -14.48 18.80 -31.95
C ALA A 302 -13.70 18.68 -30.63
N GLU A 303 -14.19 19.27 -29.54
CA GLU A 303 -13.57 19.13 -28.22
C GLU A 303 -13.65 17.69 -27.68
N LEU A 304 -14.81 17.05 -27.80
CA LEU A 304 -15.01 15.65 -27.42
C LEU A 304 -14.05 14.73 -28.19
N ASP A 305 -13.91 14.92 -29.50
CA ASP A 305 -13.00 14.14 -30.34
C ASP A 305 -11.52 14.36 -29.94
N ALA A 306 -11.12 15.59 -29.64
CA ALA A 306 -9.77 15.90 -29.19
C ALA A 306 -9.44 15.25 -27.84
N ARG A 307 -10.40 15.24 -26.90
CA ARG A 307 -10.25 14.57 -25.60
C ARG A 307 -10.19 13.06 -25.76
N ALA A 308 -11.07 12.50 -26.59
CA ALA A 308 -11.11 11.08 -26.87
C ALA A 308 -9.79 10.60 -27.47
N ARG A 309 -9.24 11.35 -28.44
CA ARG A 309 -7.93 11.09 -29.03
C ARG A 309 -6.82 11.05 -27.99
N ARG A 310 -6.71 12.08 -27.14
CA ARG A 310 -5.70 12.13 -26.08
C ARG A 310 -5.79 10.95 -25.12
N LEU A 311 -7.00 10.56 -24.75
CA LEU A 311 -7.22 9.40 -23.87
C LEU A 311 -6.78 8.10 -24.54
N LEU A 312 -7.16 7.89 -25.81
CA LEU A 312 -6.78 6.71 -26.58
C LEU A 312 -5.25 6.62 -26.72
N GLU A 313 -4.59 7.72 -27.10
CA GLU A 313 -3.13 7.79 -27.26
C GLU A 313 -2.41 7.54 -25.92
N ALA A 314 -2.89 8.12 -24.82
CA ALA A 314 -2.30 7.92 -23.48
C ALA A 314 -2.42 6.48 -22.96
N ASN A 315 -3.36 5.70 -23.50
CA ASN A 315 -3.61 4.31 -23.13
C ASN A 315 -3.29 3.34 -24.29
N ALA A 316 -2.57 3.81 -25.31
CA ALA A 316 -2.15 2.97 -26.41
C ALA A 316 -1.20 1.88 -25.87
N PRO A 317 -1.36 0.61 -26.28
CA PRO A 317 -0.33 -0.38 -25.99
C PRO A 317 0.98 0.12 -26.61
N ALA A 318 2.08 0.01 -25.86
CA ALA A 318 3.39 0.35 -26.39
C ALA A 318 3.58 -0.39 -27.72
N ALA A 319 3.95 0.35 -28.76
CA ALA A 319 4.20 -0.26 -30.06
C ALA A 319 5.20 -1.40 -29.86
N PRO A 320 4.95 -2.62 -30.40
CA PRO A 320 5.94 -3.68 -30.34
C PRO A 320 7.23 -3.14 -30.94
N ALA A 321 8.34 -3.28 -30.21
CA ALA A 321 9.64 -2.79 -30.67
C ALA A 321 9.92 -3.36 -32.07
N PRO A 322 10.41 -2.54 -33.02
CA PRO A 322 10.74 -3.04 -34.35
C PRO A 322 11.73 -4.20 -34.20
N ALA A 323 11.44 -5.32 -34.87
CA ALA A 323 12.29 -6.50 -34.84
C ALA A 323 13.72 -6.12 -35.23
N ALA A 324 14.69 -6.44 -34.38
CA ALA A 324 16.10 -6.14 -34.64
C ALA A 324 16.55 -6.82 -35.94
N PRO A 325 17.29 -6.12 -36.83
CA PRO A 325 17.84 -6.75 -38.02
C PRO A 325 18.84 -7.85 -37.62
N ALA A 326 18.75 -9.01 -38.29
CA ALA A 326 19.61 -10.14 -38.04
C ALA A 326 21.10 -9.77 -38.22
N PRO A 327 22.00 -10.16 -37.29
CA PRO A 327 23.41 -9.82 -37.37
C PRO A 327 24.10 -10.55 -38.54
N ASN A 328 24.93 -9.80 -39.26
CA ASN A 328 25.69 -10.25 -40.43
C ASN A 328 26.93 -11.07 -39.98
N PRO A 329 27.09 -12.34 -40.37
CA PRO A 329 28.07 -13.25 -39.76
C PRO A 329 29.51 -13.15 -40.29
N ALA A 330 29.87 -12.12 -41.04
CA ALA A 330 31.18 -12.02 -41.69
C ALA A 330 32.02 -10.86 -41.12
N THR A 331 32.73 -11.08 -40.00
CA THR A 331 34.07 -10.52 -39.71
C THR A 331 34.48 -10.79 -38.26
N ALA A 332 35.14 -11.91 -37.99
CA ALA A 332 35.95 -12.07 -36.78
C ALA A 332 37.21 -12.88 -37.13
N ALA A 333 38.36 -12.20 -37.08
CA ALA A 333 39.68 -12.82 -37.23
C ALA A 333 40.17 -13.37 -35.87
N PRO A 334 40.89 -14.50 -35.84
CA PRO A 334 41.30 -15.13 -34.59
C PRO A 334 42.55 -14.45 -34.01
N LYS A 335 42.60 -14.30 -32.68
CA LYS A 335 43.81 -13.91 -31.94
C LYS A 335 44.33 -15.08 -31.08
N PRO A 336 45.65 -15.13 -30.82
CA PRO A 336 46.36 -16.34 -30.46
C PRO A 336 46.41 -16.57 -28.93
N ALA A 337 46.48 -17.84 -28.57
CA ALA A 337 46.54 -18.34 -27.19
C ALA A 337 47.93 -18.12 -26.54
N PRO A 338 48.00 -17.80 -25.24
CA PRO A 338 49.20 -17.98 -24.44
C PRO A 338 49.17 -19.23 -23.53
N LYS A 339 50.36 -19.75 -23.28
CA LYS A 339 50.73 -20.99 -22.58
C LYS A 339 50.69 -20.88 -21.04
N PRO A 340 50.65 -22.02 -20.31
CA PRO A 340 50.39 -22.09 -18.87
C PRO A 340 51.66 -21.94 -18.02
N VAL A 341 51.50 -21.47 -16.77
CA VAL A 341 52.55 -21.49 -15.72
C VAL A 341 51.93 -21.95 -14.40
N ALA A 342 52.65 -22.80 -13.68
CA ALA A 342 52.20 -23.57 -12.52
C ALA A 342 52.52 -22.92 -11.14
N ARG A 343 51.56 -23.12 -10.20
CA ARG A 343 51.54 -23.29 -8.71
C ARG A 343 52.79 -22.97 -7.85
N PRO A 344 52.63 -22.51 -6.56
CA PRO A 344 52.17 -23.38 -5.45
C PRO A 344 51.25 -22.77 -4.38
N GLU A 345 50.64 -23.70 -3.64
CA GLU A 345 49.65 -23.58 -2.55
C GLU A 345 50.26 -23.13 -1.21
N ALA A 346 49.43 -22.45 -0.38
CA ALA A 346 49.53 -22.49 1.08
C ALA A 346 48.11 -22.37 1.66
N ALA A 347 47.75 -23.28 2.57
CA ALA A 347 46.43 -23.45 3.15
C ALA A 347 46.26 -22.71 4.49
N ALA A 348 45.03 -22.25 4.76
CA ALA A 348 44.51 -21.81 6.06
C ALA A 348 43.00 -22.17 6.12
N PRO A 349 42.39 -22.26 7.32
CA PRO A 349 41.55 -23.39 7.71
C PRO A 349 40.06 -23.29 7.33
N GLU A 350 39.45 -24.47 7.17
CA GLU A 350 38.05 -24.69 6.80
C GLU A 350 37.07 -24.30 7.93
N LEU A 351 36.01 -23.57 7.54
CA LEU A 351 34.72 -23.50 8.23
C LEU A 351 33.77 -24.56 7.62
N PRO A 352 32.80 -25.08 8.38
CA PRO A 352 32.04 -26.27 7.99
C PRO A 352 31.12 -26.02 6.78
N ALA A 353 30.99 -27.05 5.94
CA ALA A 353 30.27 -27.04 4.67
C ALA A 353 28.74 -26.96 4.84
N GLU A 354 28.13 -25.96 4.19
CA GLU A 354 26.73 -25.96 3.79
C GLU A 354 26.60 -26.49 2.35
N THR A 355 25.53 -27.23 2.07
CA THR A 355 25.32 -27.98 0.83
C THR A 355 24.72 -27.16 -0.32
N ASP A 356 25.40 -27.22 -1.47
CA ASP A 356 24.98 -27.17 -2.88
C ASP A 356 23.85 -26.22 -3.34
N GLY A 357 24.16 -24.93 -3.28
CA GLY A 357 24.10 -24.07 -4.46
C GLY A 357 25.50 -23.49 -4.67
N THR A 358 26.15 -23.69 -5.81
CA THR A 358 27.51 -23.16 -6.03
C THR A 358 27.45 -21.63 -6.19
N VAL A 359 27.56 -20.90 -5.08
CA VAL A 359 27.79 -19.45 -5.11
C VAL A 359 29.23 -19.22 -5.56
N THR A 360 29.41 -18.78 -6.80
CA THR A 360 30.74 -18.42 -7.31
C THR A 360 31.13 -17.06 -6.75
N THR A 361 32.29 -17.00 -6.09
CA THR A 361 32.84 -15.74 -5.58
C THR A 361 34.04 -15.31 -6.42
N VAL A 362 33.98 -14.14 -7.03
CA VAL A 362 35.07 -13.57 -7.85
C VAL A 362 35.73 -12.42 -7.09
N PRO A 363 37.03 -12.51 -6.72
CA PRO A 363 37.73 -11.44 -6.03
C PRO A 363 38.00 -10.25 -6.98
N LEU A 364 37.78 -9.02 -6.50
CA LEU A 364 38.05 -7.78 -7.22
C LEU A 364 39.37 -7.15 -6.78
N ARG A 365 40.11 -6.52 -7.71
CA ARG A 365 41.37 -5.84 -7.39
C ARG A 365 41.20 -4.32 -7.43
N VAL A 366 41.77 -3.63 -6.44
CA VAL A 366 41.85 -2.16 -6.47
C VAL A 366 43.07 -1.75 -7.30
N ARG A 367 42.86 -0.96 -8.35
CA ARG A 367 43.96 -0.49 -9.22
C ARG A 367 44.29 1.00 -9.06
N GLN A 368 43.32 1.87 -8.79
CA GLN A 368 43.56 3.32 -8.87
C GLN A 368 42.65 4.15 -7.94
N VAL A 369 43.26 5.03 -7.15
CA VAL A 369 42.57 6.06 -6.35
C VAL A 369 42.79 7.41 -7.02
N PHE A 370 41.73 8.07 -7.48
CA PHE A 370 41.78 9.43 -8.00
C PHE A 370 41.48 10.40 -6.86
N ALA A 371 42.55 10.83 -6.21
CA ALA A 371 42.55 11.97 -5.30
C ALA A 371 43.86 12.71 -5.53
N SER A 372 43.83 14.03 -5.56
CA SER A 372 45.00 14.84 -5.91
C SER A 372 46.19 14.68 -4.95
N ASN A 373 46.11 13.88 -3.87
CA ASN A 373 47.17 13.69 -2.87
C ASN A 373 47.11 12.35 -2.06
N VAL A 374 46.58 11.23 -2.59
CA VAL A 374 46.53 9.96 -1.81
C VAL A 374 47.72 9.04 -2.14
N PRO A 375 48.46 8.50 -1.14
CA PRO A 375 49.53 7.53 -1.37
C PRO A 375 49.04 6.28 -2.13
N ARG A 376 49.90 5.68 -2.97
CA ARG A 376 49.60 4.40 -3.62
C ARG A 376 49.24 3.32 -2.57
N PRO A 377 48.26 2.45 -2.83
CA PRO A 377 47.88 1.38 -1.90
C PRO A 377 49.08 0.47 -1.57
N ARG A 378 49.25 0.12 -0.30
CA ARG A 378 50.27 -0.84 0.18
C ARG A 378 49.65 -2.23 0.25
N HIS A 379 50.08 -3.13 -0.64
CA HIS A 379 50.01 -4.61 -0.68
C HIS A 379 48.77 -5.42 -0.24
N ASP A 380 47.83 -4.87 0.51
CA ASP A 380 46.56 -5.51 0.86
C ASP A 380 45.46 -4.78 0.07
N ASN A 381 44.43 -5.47 -0.43
CA ASN A 381 43.32 -4.92 -1.24
C ASN A 381 42.46 -3.87 -0.51
N ALA A 382 42.99 -3.19 0.51
CA ALA A 382 42.38 -2.13 1.26
C ALA A 382 42.65 -0.74 0.66
N VAL A 383 41.64 0.11 0.66
CA VAL A 383 41.72 1.51 0.20
C VAL A 383 41.45 2.43 1.37
N ARG A 384 42.47 3.23 1.71
CA ARG A 384 42.39 4.27 2.74
C ARG A 384 42.17 5.62 2.07
N ILE A 385 41.06 6.28 2.36
CA ILE A 385 40.70 7.60 1.83
C ILE A 385 40.73 8.61 2.97
N GLY A 386 41.70 9.53 2.95
CA GLY A 386 41.69 10.71 3.82
C GLY A 386 41.00 11.89 3.14
N ILE A 387 40.01 12.48 3.79
CA ILE A 387 39.27 13.64 3.31
C ILE A 387 39.75 14.88 4.09
N LEU A 388 40.73 15.61 3.56
CA LEU A 388 41.30 16.79 4.21
C LEU A 388 40.56 18.09 3.86
N PRO A 389 40.52 19.08 4.78
CA PRO A 389 40.10 20.45 4.45
C PRO A 389 40.97 21.04 3.32
N GLY A 390 40.34 21.64 2.31
CA GLY A 390 41.00 22.32 1.18
C GLY A 390 41.21 21.48 -0.10
N GLN A 391 40.89 20.17 -0.08
CA GLN A 391 40.97 19.30 -1.27
C GLN A 391 39.75 19.41 -2.20
N PRO A 392 39.86 18.97 -3.47
CA PRO A 392 38.72 18.91 -4.40
C PRO A 392 37.51 18.16 -3.81
N PRO A 393 36.28 18.51 -4.21
CA PRO A 393 35.06 18.14 -3.49
C PRO A 393 34.69 16.64 -3.54
N LEU A 394 35.34 15.86 -4.41
CA LEU A 394 35.01 14.47 -4.69
C LEU A 394 36.28 13.60 -4.68
N CYS A 395 36.30 12.57 -3.84
CA CYS A 395 37.28 11.48 -3.93
C CYS A 395 36.65 10.29 -4.66
N ARG A 396 37.37 9.71 -5.63
CA ARG A 396 36.90 8.55 -6.40
C ARG A 396 37.85 7.36 -6.27
N VAL A 397 37.34 6.24 -5.74
CA VAL A 397 38.02 4.94 -5.79
C VAL A 397 37.48 4.15 -6.97
N ARG A 398 38.37 3.53 -7.75
CA ARG A 398 38.01 2.71 -8.90
C ARG A 398 38.43 1.26 -8.70
N LEU A 399 37.48 0.34 -8.87
CA LEU A 399 37.74 -1.09 -8.93
C LEU A 399 37.99 -1.54 -10.37
N GLU A 400 38.89 -2.50 -10.55
CA GLU A 400 39.08 -3.22 -11.82
C GLU A 400 38.98 -4.73 -11.54
N GLY A 401 38.20 -5.43 -12.36
CA GLY A 401 37.98 -6.86 -12.27
C GLY A 401 37.45 -7.39 -13.59
N ASP A 402 37.32 -8.72 -13.68
CA ASP A 402 36.47 -9.32 -14.69
C ASP A 402 35.02 -9.13 -14.24
N PHE A 403 34.26 -8.42 -15.06
CA PHE A 403 32.90 -7.99 -14.80
C PHE A 403 31.95 -8.49 -15.89
N ASP A 404 32.45 -9.32 -16.83
CA ASP A 404 31.73 -9.74 -18.03
C ASP A 404 30.48 -10.59 -17.70
N GLU A 405 30.49 -11.19 -16.51
CA GLU A 405 29.42 -12.04 -15.99
C GLU A 405 28.61 -11.34 -14.87
N LEU A 406 28.68 -10.01 -14.75
CA LEU A 406 27.84 -9.25 -13.83
C LEU A 406 26.43 -9.07 -14.40
N ASP A 407 25.44 -9.47 -13.60
CA ASP A 407 24.04 -9.30 -13.91
C ASP A 407 23.27 -8.64 -12.76
N HIS A 408 21.96 -8.50 -12.96
CA HIS A 408 21.05 -7.94 -11.96
C HIS A 408 20.93 -8.74 -10.65
N ASP A 409 21.42 -9.97 -10.65
CA ASP A 409 21.32 -10.93 -9.53
C ASP A 409 22.61 -11.04 -8.73
N SER A 410 23.69 -10.50 -9.29
CA SER A 410 24.98 -10.43 -8.64
C SER A 410 24.94 -9.52 -7.41
N THR A 411 25.80 -9.82 -6.43
CA THR A 411 25.97 -9.01 -5.22
C THR A 411 27.41 -8.52 -5.10
N LEU A 412 27.60 -7.21 -4.98
CA LEU A 412 28.88 -6.59 -4.70
C LEU A 412 29.12 -6.61 -3.19
N VAL A 413 30.10 -7.39 -2.74
CA VAL A 413 30.48 -7.52 -1.34
C VAL A 413 31.80 -6.82 -1.09
N PHE A 414 31.92 -6.04 -0.02
CA PHE A 414 33.15 -5.38 0.39
C PHE A 414 33.12 -5.04 1.86
N ASP A 415 34.30 -4.92 2.47
CA ASP A 415 34.42 -4.40 3.81
C ASP A 415 34.49 -2.89 3.83
N PHE A 416 33.87 -2.28 4.84
CA PHE A 416 33.79 -0.83 5.01
C PHE A 416 33.86 -0.45 6.49
N HIS A 417 34.65 0.58 6.81
CA HIS A 417 34.59 1.30 8.09
C HIS A 417 35.25 2.68 8.01
N ALA A 418 34.90 3.56 8.94
CA ALA A 418 35.56 4.83 9.19
C ALA A 418 36.68 4.67 10.22
N ILE A 419 37.78 5.40 10.06
CA ILE A 419 38.88 5.44 11.02
C ILE A 419 38.71 6.67 11.91
N GLY A 420 38.83 6.45 13.22
CA GLY A 420 38.88 7.50 14.24
C GLY A 420 37.52 8.01 14.72
N ARG A 421 36.47 8.00 13.88
CA ARG A 421 35.14 8.47 14.27
C ARG A 421 33.98 7.77 13.53
N PRO A 422 32.79 7.66 14.15
CA PRO A 422 31.62 7.11 13.49
C PRO A 422 31.15 7.99 12.33
N LEU A 423 30.58 7.36 11.32
CA LEU A 423 29.82 8.04 10.28
C LEU A 423 28.50 8.55 10.86
N ALA A 424 28.21 9.82 10.65
CA ALA A 424 26.91 10.39 10.95
C ALA A 424 26.14 10.52 9.64
N PRO A 425 24.99 9.83 9.49
CA PRO A 425 24.12 10.09 8.36
C PRO A 425 23.56 11.50 8.55
N ASP A 426 23.56 12.27 7.48
CA ASP A 426 23.06 13.62 7.47
C ASP A 426 22.22 13.79 6.22
N ILE A 427 20.95 13.45 6.37
CA ILE A 427 19.99 13.48 5.27
C ILE A 427 19.79 14.91 4.74
N ILE A 428 20.13 15.94 5.53
CA ILE A 428 20.01 17.36 5.18
C ILE A 428 21.21 17.79 4.35
N THR A 429 22.44 17.41 4.73
CA THR A 429 23.67 17.78 3.99
C THR A 429 24.12 16.77 2.95
N GLY A 430 23.35 15.69 2.74
CA GLY A 430 23.54 14.72 1.66
C GLY A 430 24.46 13.55 2.02
N ASP A 431 24.46 13.14 3.29
CA ASP A 431 25.19 12.00 3.85
C ASP A 431 26.69 12.08 3.53
N ALA A 432 27.34 13.17 3.98
CA ALA A 432 28.77 13.39 3.81
C ALA A 432 29.58 12.25 4.44
N GLY A 433 30.55 11.71 3.69
CA GLY A 433 31.33 10.53 4.10
C GLY A 433 30.79 9.19 3.60
N PHE A 434 29.56 9.14 3.09
CA PHE A 434 29.02 7.94 2.43
C PHE A 434 29.38 7.97 0.93
N PRO A 435 29.95 6.88 0.38
CA PRO A 435 30.23 6.81 -1.05
C PRO A 435 28.94 6.64 -1.85
N ASN A 436 28.87 7.33 -2.99
CA ASN A 436 28.05 6.88 -4.11
C ASN A 436 28.75 5.67 -4.73
N VAL A 437 28.06 4.53 -4.83
CA VAL A 437 28.59 3.41 -5.62
C VAL A 437 28.09 3.59 -7.05
N VAL A 438 28.96 3.54 -8.05
CA VAL A 438 28.60 3.79 -9.45
C VAL A 438 29.05 2.62 -10.29
N LEU A 439 28.11 1.97 -10.96
CA LEU A 439 28.41 0.99 -12.00
C LEU A 439 28.43 1.71 -13.36
N ARG A 440 29.35 1.31 -14.22
CA ARG A 440 29.38 1.72 -15.62
C ARG A 440 29.48 0.49 -16.49
N ASN A 441 28.69 0.46 -17.56
CA ASN A 441 28.78 -0.60 -18.57
C ASN A 441 29.66 -0.19 -19.76
N THR A 442 29.94 -1.14 -20.65
CA THR A 442 30.78 -0.94 -21.85
C THR A 442 30.25 0.12 -22.82
N ARG A 443 28.96 0.48 -22.74
CA ARG A 443 28.36 1.60 -23.49
C ARG A 443 28.61 2.97 -22.86
N GLY A 444 29.23 3.02 -21.68
CA GLY A 444 29.43 4.24 -20.92
C GLY A 444 28.18 4.73 -20.18
N VAL A 445 27.11 3.91 -20.12
CA VAL A 445 25.95 4.20 -19.28
C VAL A 445 26.37 4.04 -17.82
N HIS A 446 25.89 4.92 -16.95
CA HIS A 446 26.18 4.89 -15.53
C HIS A 446 24.90 4.63 -14.75
N VAL A 447 24.91 3.68 -13.82
CA VAL A 447 23.90 3.60 -12.76
C VAL A 447 24.58 3.85 -11.43
N ARG A 448 23.97 4.70 -10.62
CA ARG A 448 24.49 5.08 -9.31
C ARG A 448 23.69 4.35 -8.23
N PHE A 449 24.27 4.25 -7.05
CA PHE A 449 23.62 3.89 -5.80
C PHE A 449 23.91 5.06 -4.87
N ALA A 450 22.87 5.80 -4.50
CA ALA A 450 23.04 7.08 -3.83
C ALA A 450 23.64 6.91 -2.42
N ARG A 451 24.41 7.90 -1.96
CA ARG A 451 25.12 7.92 -0.67
C ARG A 451 24.25 7.50 0.51
N GLY A 452 23.07 8.12 0.59
CA GLY A 452 22.11 7.88 1.66
C GLY A 452 21.49 6.49 1.65
N ASN A 453 21.80 5.68 0.64
CA ASN A 453 21.23 4.36 0.47
C ASN A 453 22.16 3.32 1.06
N LEU A 454 23.46 3.63 1.14
CA LEU A 454 24.47 2.71 1.65
C LEU A 454 24.30 2.44 3.15
N LYS A 455 23.77 3.39 3.91
CA LYS A 455 23.53 3.25 5.35
C LYS A 455 22.58 2.11 5.72
N ASP A 456 21.81 1.59 4.76
CA ASP A 456 20.89 0.47 4.98
C ASP A 456 21.60 -0.90 4.84
N PHE A 457 22.88 -0.94 4.46
CA PHE A 457 23.63 -2.17 4.20
C PHE A 457 24.74 -2.45 5.21
N PHE A 458 24.86 -1.62 6.24
CA PHE A 458 25.77 -1.82 7.35
C PHE A 458 25.25 -1.11 8.59
N ASP A 459 25.69 -1.55 9.76
CA ASP A 459 25.38 -0.94 11.04
C ASP A 459 26.15 0.39 11.19
N ILE A 460 25.42 1.49 11.06
CA ILE A 460 25.99 2.82 11.14
C ILE A 460 26.57 3.15 12.52
N GLN A 461 26.03 2.55 13.60
CA GLN A 461 26.52 2.76 14.95
C GLN A 461 27.89 2.09 15.13
N ARG A 462 28.11 0.99 14.43
CA ARG A 462 29.40 0.28 14.36
C ARG A 462 30.24 0.71 13.17
N SER A 463 30.00 1.89 12.60
CA SER A 463 30.70 2.36 11.41
C SER A 463 32.23 2.51 11.59
N THR A 464 32.74 2.55 12.81
CA THR A 464 34.19 2.49 13.10
C THR A 464 34.77 1.08 13.11
N GLU A 465 33.91 0.07 13.14
CA GLU A 465 34.29 -1.34 13.10
C GLU A 465 34.19 -1.86 11.67
N ARG A 466 35.12 -2.75 11.30
CA ARG A 466 35.11 -3.40 9.98
C ARG A 466 33.82 -4.20 9.80
N GLN A 467 33.04 -3.84 8.79
CA GLN A 467 31.80 -4.53 8.45
C GLN A 467 31.79 -4.96 6.99
N THR A 468 31.26 -6.15 6.73
CA THR A 468 31.03 -6.65 5.37
C THR A 468 29.69 -6.14 4.86
N VAL A 469 29.74 -5.31 3.83
CA VAL A 469 28.60 -4.75 3.12
C VAL A 469 28.30 -5.63 1.91
N ALA A 470 27.04 -6.03 1.72
CA ALA A 470 26.59 -6.81 0.57
C ALA A 470 25.53 -6.02 -0.23
N LEU A 471 25.92 -5.47 -1.38
CA LEU A 471 25.07 -4.65 -2.24
C LEU A 471 24.54 -5.44 -3.43
N PRO A 472 23.24 -5.80 -3.47
CA PRO A 472 22.66 -6.45 -4.64
C PRO A 472 22.65 -5.48 -5.83
N LEU A 473 23.22 -5.90 -6.97
CA LEU A 473 23.36 -5.04 -8.14
C LEU A 473 21.99 -4.65 -8.75
N GLY A 474 20.96 -5.46 -8.56
CA GLY A 474 19.58 -5.13 -8.91
C GLY A 474 19.04 -3.86 -8.21
N ALA A 475 19.61 -3.47 -7.06
CA ALA A 475 19.21 -2.23 -6.37
C ALA A 475 19.62 -0.95 -7.14
N PHE A 476 20.51 -1.04 -8.12
CA PHE A 476 20.95 0.09 -8.94
C PHE A 476 19.97 0.44 -10.08
N VAL A 477 19.10 -0.49 -10.49
CA VAL A 477 18.33 -0.41 -11.75
C VAL A 477 16.85 -0.08 -11.54
N PHE A 478 16.27 -0.37 -10.36
CA PHE A 478 14.83 -0.23 -10.11
C PHE A 478 14.39 1.05 -9.39
N ASP A 479 15.30 1.98 -9.13
CA ASP A 479 14.96 3.16 -8.37
C ASP A 479 14.57 4.33 -9.28
N ARG A 480 13.25 4.54 -9.44
CA ARG A 480 12.67 5.72 -10.12
C ARG A 480 13.12 7.04 -9.47
N ASP A 481 13.65 6.98 -8.26
CA ASP A 481 14.00 8.13 -7.45
C ASP A 481 15.43 8.60 -7.68
N MET A 482 16.24 7.79 -8.38
CA MET A 482 17.50 8.23 -8.95
C MET A 482 17.24 8.95 -10.28
N THR A 483 16.59 10.10 -10.19
CA THR A 483 16.39 11.07 -11.29
C THR A 483 17.67 11.42 -12.05
N ASN A 484 18.84 11.09 -11.49
CA ASN A 484 20.16 11.28 -12.06
C ASN A 484 20.72 10.07 -12.84
N ASN A 485 20.06 8.91 -12.81
CA ASN A 485 20.44 7.81 -13.71
C ASN A 485 19.86 8.12 -15.10
N PRO A 486 20.67 8.02 -16.16
CA PRO A 486 20.19 8.20 -17.51
C PRO A 486 19.06 7.20 -17.78
N PRO A 487 17.94 7.63 -18.39
CA PRO A 487 16.86 6.72 -18.74
C PRO A 487 17.39 5.64 -19.69
N LEU A 488 17.19 4.37 -19.33
CA LEU A 488 17.41 3.25 -20.25
C LEU A 488 16.30 3.25 -21.31
N ALA A 489 16.60 2.75 -22.51
CA ALA A 489 15.56 2.57 -23.51
C ALA A 489 14.49 1.59 -22.99
N PRO A 490 13.21 1.74 -23.36
CA PRO A 490 12.17 0.79 -22.96
C PRO A 490 12.56 -0.65 -23.34
N GLY A 491 12.57 -1.56 -22.35
CA GLY A 491 12.95 -2.96 -22.54
C GLY A 491 14.45 -3.25 -22.50
N GLU A 492 15.30 -2.22 -22.38
CA GLU A 492 16.75 -2.37 -22.18
C GLU A 492 17.07 -2.41 -20.68
N SER A 493 17.88 -3.39 -20.27
CA SER A 493 18.49 -3.48 -18.95
C SER A 493 19.89 -2.87 -18.97
N PHE A 494 20.31 -2.24 -17.86
CA PHE A 494 21.69 -1.79 -17.70
C PHE A 494 22.70 -2.94 -17.89
N PHE A 495 22.31 -4.14 -17.46
CA PHE A 495 23.11 -5.37 -17.51
C PHE A 495 23.04 -6.10 -18.86
N ASP A 496 22.29 -5.59 -19.85
CA ASP A 496 22.37 -6.11 -21.23
C ASP A 496 23.75 -5.86 -21.85
N HIS A 497 24.54 -4.97 -21.25
CA HIS A 497 25.92 -4.68 -21.61
C HIS A 497 26.81 -4.96 -20.40
N PRO A 498 27.97 -5.62 -20.59
CA PRO A 498 28.89 -5.90 -19.50
C PRO A 498 29.22 -4.67 -18.67
N VAL A 499 29.22 -4.82 -17.35
CA VAL A 499 29.79 -3.81 -16.46
C VAL A 499 31.29 -3.74 -16.76
N ASP A 500 31.87 -2.56 -16.90
CA ASP A 500 33.31 -2.41 -17.16
C ASP A 500 34.03 -1.66 -16.03
N ARG A 501 33.28 -0.95 -15.17
CA ARG A 501 33.83 -0.22 -14.02
C ARG A 501 32.84 -0.14 -12.86
N ILE A 502 33.40 -0.21 -11.65
CA ILE A 502 32.73 0.14 -10.39
C ILE A 502 33.51 1.27 -9.73
N PHE A 503 32.82 2.34 -9.31
CA PHE A 503 33.41 3.48 -8.62
C PHE A 503 32.78 3.70 -7.26
N PHE A 504 33.56 4.22 -6.31
CA PHE A 504 33.08 4.75 -5.03
C PHE A 504 33.42 6.24 -4.97
N ASP A 505 32.37 7.05 -4.97
CA ASP A 505 32.41 8.51 -5.07
C ASP A 505 32.09 9.14 -3.72
N VAL A 506 33.10 9.54 -2.94
CA VAL A 506 32.94 10.09 -1.60
C VAL A 506 32.96 11.62 -1.64
N LEU A 507 31.91 12.27 -1.12
CA LEU A 507 31.86 13.73 -0.96
C LEU A 507 32.63 14.15 0.27
N ARG A 508 33.30 15.29 0.14
CA ARG A 508 33.98 15.95 1.25
C ARG A 508 33.00 16.38 2.35
N HIS A 509 33.38 16.13 3.60
CA HIS A 509 32.78 16.77 4.78
C HIS A 509 33.32 18.21 4.91
N ARG A 510 32.47 19.20 5.16
CA ARG A 510 32.85 20.62 5.03
C ARG A 510 33.92 21.06 6.03
N THR A 511 33.93 20.49 7.23
CA THR A 511 34.63 21.05 8.39
C THR A 511 35.72 20.17 8.98
N GLU A 512 35.79 18.88 8.66
CA GLU A 512 36.56 17.91 9.45
C GLU A 512 37.21 16.83 8.58
N GLU A 513 38.33 16.30 9.07
CA GLU A 513 39.02 15.16 8.46
C GLU A 513 38.22 13.87 8.71
N LEU A 514 37.87 13.18 7.63
CA LEU A 514 37.25 11.86 7.69
C LEU A 514 38.15 10.88 6.96
N GLU A 515 38.40 9.74 7.59
CA GLU A 515 39.16 8.68 6.98
C GLU A 515 38.31 7.42 6.82
N LEU A 516 38.30 6.84 5.62
CA LEU A 516 37.52 5.65 5.28
C LEU A 516 38.44 4.52 4.84
N LEU A 517 38.15 3.30 5.29
CA LEU A 517 38.81 2.09 4.84
C LEU A 517 37.80 1.18 4.15
N PHE A 518 38.09 0.86 2.88
CA PHE A 518 37.41 -0.18 2.12
C PHE A 518 38.32 -1.39 2.00
N GLY A 519 37.78 -2.60 1.92
CA GLY A 519 38.59 -3.82 1.73
C GLY A 519 37.79 -5.00 1.18
N ASP A 520 38.47 -6.12 0.94
CA ASP A 520 37.86 -7.42 0.59
C ASP A 520 36.74 -7.38 -0.47
N PHE A 521 36.96 -6.59 -1.53
CA PHE A 521 36.00 -6.49 -2.62
C PHE A 521 35.85 -7.83 -3.35
N ARG A 522 34.63 -8.33 -3.43
CA ARG A 522 34.29 -9.57 -4.14
C ARG A 522 32.90 -9.48 -4.75
N LEU A 523 32.69 -10.23 -5.83
CA LEU A 523 31.38 -10.42 -6.44
C LEU A 523 30.88 -11.80 -6.09
N GLN A 524 29.64 -11.88 -5.61
CA GLN A 524 28.94 -13.14 -5.46
C GLN A 524 27.94 -13.27 -6.61
N GLN A 525 28.16 -14.28 -7.46
CA GLN A 525 27.29 -14.58 -8.60
C GLN A 525 26.28 -15.65 -8.23
N GLY A 526 25.08 -15.48 -8.78
CA GLY A 526 23.93 -16.33 -8.52
C GLY A 526 23.17 -15.86 -7.29
N ARG A 527 21.84 -15.71 -7.45
CA ARG A 527 20.97 -15.86 -6.30
C ARG A 527 21.04 -17.34 -5.88
N PRO A 528 21.06 -17.71 -4.58
CA PRO A 528 20.43 -18.99 -4.22
C PRO A 528 19.07 -18.98 -4.94
N GLU A 529 18.74 -20.01 -5.75
CA GLU A 529 17.49 -20.03 -6.54
C GLU A 529 16.39 -19.42 -5.67
N PRO A 530 15.85 -18.23 -6.01
CA PRO A 530 14.99 -17.52 -5.09
C PRO A 530 13.73 -18.37 -4.96
N ARG A 531 13.70 -19.16 -3.89
CA ARG A 531 12.56 -19.98 -3.56
C ARG A 531 11.41 -19.00 -3.34
N PRO A 532 10.29 -19.16 -4.06
CA PRO A 532 9.16 -18.28 -3.85
C PRO A 532 8.76 -18.35 -2.36
N PRO A 533 8.27 -17.24 -1.78
CA PRO A 533 7.64 -17.27 -0.47
C PRO A 533 6.57 -18.36 -0.42
N VAL A 534 6.46 -19.07 0.71
CA VAL A 534 5.44 -20.10 0.92
C VAL A 534 4.05 -19.52 0.71
N GLN A 535 3.81 -18.28 1.13
CA GLN A 535 2.53 -17.56 0.93
C GLN A 535 2.17 -17.28 -0.55
N ASP A 536 3.10 -17.42 -1.49
CA ASP A 536 2.81 -17.35 -2.94
C ASP A 536 2.27 -18.67 -3.50
N LEU A 537 2.39 -19.76 -2.74
CA LEU A 537 1.96 -21.12 -3.12
C LEU A 537 0.90 -21.70 -2.17
N VAL A 538 0.83 -21.19 -0.94
CA VAL A 538 -0.04 -21.66 0.14
C VAL A 538 -0.94 -20.53 0.61
N VAL A 539 -2.25 -20.78 0.62
CA VAL A 539 -3.22 -19.89 1.25
C VAL A 539 -3.26 -20.15 2.74
N PHE A 540 -2.96 -19.13 3.53
CA PHE A 540 -3.24 -19.11 4.97
C PHE A 540 -4.55 -18.38 5.19
N ASP A 541 -5.57 -19.08 5.66
CA ASP A 541 -6.86 -18.50 6.02
C ASP A 541 -7.03 -18.59 7.53
N ARG A 542 -7.37 -17.51 8.21
CA ARG A 542 -7.33 -17.48 9.67
C ARG A 542 -8.64 -17.97 10.26
N SER A 543 -8.60 -19.06 11.03
CA SER A 543 -9.83 -19.68 11.57
C SER A 543 -10.36 -19.00 12.84
N ASP A 544 -9.56 -18.18 13.50
CA ASP A 544 -9.85 -17.56 14.81
C ASP A 544 -9.74 -16.03 14.82
N GLN A 545 -9.87 -15.39 13.65
CA GLN A 545 -9.57 -13.97 13.50
C GLN A 545 -10.53 -13.09 14.33
N ALA A 546 -9.99 -12.41 15.34
CA ALA A 546 -10.71 -11.30 15.96
C ALA A 546 -10.82 -10.13 14.98
N ARG A 547 -11.99 -9.47 14.94
CA ARG A 547 -12.29 -8.39 14.02
C ARG A 547 -11.21 -7.30 14.11
N GLY A 548 -10.56 -7.02 12.97
CA GLY A 548 -9.59 -5.92 12.82
C GLY A 548 -8.19 -6.18 13.35
N LEU A 549 -7.88 -7.37 13.87
CA LEU A 549 -6.50 -7.76 14.12
C LEU A 549 -5.79 -8.14 12.80
N PRO A 550 -4.50 -7.78 12.64
CA PRO A 550 -3.66 -8.30 11.58
C PRO A 550 -3.66 -9.82 11.55
N LYS A 551 -3.58 -10.40 10.35
CA LYS A 551 -3.61 -11.85 10.12
C LYS A 551 -2.63 -12.64 11.00
N PHE A 552 -1.43 -12.13 11.23
CA PHE A 552 -0.39 -12.78 12.03
C PHE A 552 -0.23 -12.17 13.44
N ALA A 553 -1.29 -11.58 14.00
CA ALA A 553 -1.33 -11.07 15.38
C ALA A 553 -2.49 -11.68 16.17
N VAL A 554 -2.26 -12.19 17.39
CA VAL A 554 -3.29 -12.81 18.22
C VAL A 554 -3.27 -12.26 19.64
N GLU A 555 -4.43 -12.18 20.29
CA GLU A 555 -4.57 -11.76 21.70
C GLU A 555 -4.71 -12.95 22.67
N ARG A 556 -4.91 -14.14 22.12
CA ARG A 556 -5.05 -15.41 22.83
C ARG A 556 -3.78 -16.24 22.67
N PRO A 557 -3.49 -17.20 23.57
CA PRO A 557 -2.29 -18.02 23.50
C PRO A 557 -2.31 -19.08 22.37
N GLN A 558 -3.25 -18.99 21.44
CA GLN A 558 -3.38 -19.91 20.31
C GLN A 558 -3.75 -19.12 19.06
N MET A 559 -3.15 -19.50 17.92
CA MET A 559 -3.43 -18.94 16.60
C MET A 559 -3.76 -20.08 15.63
N GLY A 560 -4.95 -20.03 15.03
CA GLY A 560 -5.45 -21.05 14.10
C GLY A 560 -5.45 -20.61 12.64
N PHE A 561 -4.92 -21.47 11.76
CA PHE A 561 -4.99 -21.32 10.31
C PHE A 561 -5.63 -22.54 9.64
N ARG A 562 -6.32 -22.29 8.54
CA ARG A 562 -6.66 -23.25 7.49
C ARG A 562 -5.69 -23.04 6.33
N VAL A 563 -4.78 -23.98 6.15
CA VAL A 563 -3.74 -23.94 5.10
C VAL A 563 -4.11 -24.84 3.93
N ALA A 564 -3.90 -24.39 2.69
CA ALA A 564 -4.04 -25.20 1.48
C ALA A 564 -3.14 -24.68 0.38
N LEU A 565 -2.86 -25.52 -0.61
CA LEU A 565 -2.23 -25.06 -1.85
C LEU A 565 -3.18 -24.11 -2.59
N ASN A 566 -2.64 -23.02 -3.12
CA ASN A 566 -3.39 -22.17 -4.03
C ASN A 566 -3.44 -22.81 -5.44
N MET A 567 -4.19 -22.18 -6.34
CA MET A 567 -4.34 -22.69 -7.70
C MET A 567 -3.02 -22.75 -8.48
N VAL A 568 -2.08 -21.84 -8.23
CA VAL A 568 -0.77 -21.84 -8.89
C VAL A 568 0.00 -23.10 -8.50
N ALA A 569 0.11 -23.39 -7.20
CA ALA A 569 0.78 -24.59 -6.70
C ALA A 569 0.11 -25.89 -7.18
N LEU A 570 -1.22 -25.93 -7.21
CA LEU A 570 -1.97 -27.07 -7.74
C LEU A 570 -1.69 -27.30 -9.23
N SER A 571 -1.69 -26.24 -10.04
CA SER A 571 -1.37 -26.33 -11.47
C SER A 571 0.08 -26.73 -11.74
N LEU A 572 1.00 -26.43 -10.82
CA LEU A 572 2.40 -26.88 -10.87
C LEU A 572 2.59 -28.32 -10.39
N GLY A 573 1.52 -29.02 -10.01
CA GLY A 573 1.57 -30.43 -9.59
C GLY A 573 2.07 -30.63 -8.16
N TYR A 574 1.96 -29.63 -7.29
CA TYR A 574 2.44 -29.71 -5.91
C TYR A 574 1.48 -30.39 -4.94
N ALA A 575 0.39 -31.00 -5.41
CA ALA A 575 -0.52 -31.76 -4.56
C ALA A 575 0.23 -32.90 -3.85
N GLY A 576 0.09 -32.98 -2.52
CA GLY A 576 0.86 -33.88 -1.67
C GLY A 576 2.15 -33.28 -1.10
N ALA A 577 2.47 -32.01 -1.40
CA ALA A 577 3.59 -31.33 -0.78
C ALA A 577 3.40 -31.22 0.75
N SER A 578 4.47 -31.43 1.51
CA SER A 578 4.49 -31.26 2.96
C SER A 578 4.87 -29.82 3.32
N LEU A 579 4.04 -29.17 4.14
CA LEU A 579 4.36 -27.89 4.77
C LEU A 579 4.94 -28.17 6.16
N SER A 580 6.23 -27.89 6.35
CA SER A 580 6.85 -27.81 7.67
C SER A 580 6.73 -26.39 8.21
N ALA A 581 6.21 -26.25 9.42
CA ALA A 581 6.02 -24.98 10.10
C ALA A 581 6.68 -25.03 11.49
N VAL A 582 7.80 -24.34 11.64
CA VAL A 582 8.59 -24.27 12.86
C VAL A 582 8.35 -22.93 13.54
N LEU A 583 7.74 -22.96 14.73
CA LEU A 583 7.49 -21.80 15.54
C LEU A 583 8.67 -21.58 16.50
N GLU A 584 9.25 -20.38 16.46
CA GLU A 584 10.40 -20.00 17.27
C GLU A 584 10.14 -18.75 18.09
N LYS A 585 10.78 -18.69 19.26
CA LYS A 585 10.84 -17.49 20.09
C LYS A 585 12.25 -17.32 20.60
N ASN A 586 12.86 -16.15 20.33
CA ASN A 586 14.24 -15.83 20.69
C ASN A 586 15.24 -16.90 20.20
N GLY A 587 15.11 -17.32 18.94
CA GLY A 587 15.96 -18.35 18.32
C GLY A 587 15.76 -19.78 18.83
N THR A 588 14.85 -20.01 19.77
CA THR A 588 14.55 -21.34 20.31
C THR A 588 13.27 -21.89 19.68
N GLU A 589 13.34 -23.09 19.10
CA GLU A 589 12.19 -23.85 18.60
C GLU A 589 11.21 -24.14 19.76
N ARG A 590 9.96 -23.72 19.60
CA ARG A 590 8.87 -23.90 20.58
C ARG A 590 7.90 -24.99 20.15
N ALA A 591 7.66 -25.09 18.85
CA ALA A 591 6.81 -26.11 18.26
C ALA A 591 7.20 -26.33 16.81
N ARG A 592 6.92 -27.54 16.32
CA ARG A 592 7.03 -27.92 14.91
C ARG A 592 5.76 -28.64 14.49
N HIS A 593 5.25 -28.25 13.34
CA HIS A 593 4.06 -28.84 12.73
C HIS A 593 4.41 -29.25 11.31
N GLU A 594 3.90 -30.41 10.91
CA GLU A 594 4.00 -30.88 9.53
C GLU A 594 2.59 -31.19 9.02
N VAL A 595 2.28 -30.64 7.84
CA VAL A 595 0.96 -30.75 7.25
C VAL A 595 1.11 -31.08 5.77
N THR A 596 0.65 -32.26 5.36
CA THR A 596 0.55 -32.60 3.93
C THR A 596 -0.58 -31.82 3.30
N LEU A 597 -0.26 -31.00 2.30
CA LEU A 597 -1.19 -30.11 1.63
C LEU A 597 -1.74 -30.71 0.34
N GLY A 598 -3.00 -30.44 0.09
CA GLY A 598 -3.69 -30.74 -1.16
C GLY A 598 -4.66 -29.60 -1.50
N PRO A 599 -5.72 -29.88 -2.30
CA PRO A 599 -6.76 -28.88 -2.57
C PRO A 599 -7.61 -28.57 -1.32
N GLU A 600 -7.76 -29.55 -0.42
CA GLU A 600 -8.51 -29.38 0.82
C GLU A 600 -7.72 -28.59 1.87
N ALA A 601 -8.41 -27.70 2.59
CA ALA A 601 -7.83 -26.97 3.70
C ALA A 601 -7.51 -27.90 4.87
N ARG A 602 -6.30 -27.79 5.43
CA ARG A 602 -5.87 -28.46 6.65
C ARG A 602 -5.71 -27.45 7.79
N GLU A 603 -5.94 -27.91 9.00
CA GLU A 603 -5.79 -27.05 10.18
C GLU A 603 -4.33 -27.00 10.64
N LEU A 604 -3.83 -25.80 10.90
CA LEU A 604 -2.54 -25.52 11.50
C LEU A 604 -2.79 -24.66 12.74
N LYS A 605 -2.54 -25.22 13.94
CA LYS A 605 -2.67 -24.50 15.21
C LYS A 605 -1.30 -24.21 15.78
N LEU A 606 -1.03 -22.95 16.08
CA LEU A 606 0.20 -22.49 16.71
C LEU A 606 -0.10 -22.12 18.15
N GLU A 607 0.70 -22.61 19.09
CA GLU A 607 0.57 -22.33 20.54
C GLU A 607 1.54 -21.22 20.94
N LEU A 608 1.02 -20.01 21.13
CA LEU A 608 1.78 -18.83 21.53
C LEU A 608 1.63 -18.58 23.03
N ARG A 609 2.18 -19.47 23.86
CA ARG A 609 1.97 -19.42 25.31
C ARG A 609 2.44 -18.14 26.00
N GLU A 610 3.46 -17.50 25.44
CA GLU A 610 4.04 -16.27 25.97
C GLU A 610 3.67 -15.10 25.05
N ARG A 611 3.51 -13.91 25.62
CA ARG A 611 3.32 -12.69 24.82
C ARG A 611 4.62 -12.29 24.12
N GLY A 612 4.48 -11.46 23.10
CA GLY A 612 5.56 -10.87 22.33
C GLY A 612 5.73 -11.47 20.94
N ALA A 613 6.91 -11.26 20.37
CA ALA A 613 7.23 -11.68 19.02
C ALA A 613 7.63 -13.16 18.93
N TYR A 614 7.31 -13.75 17.78
CA TYR A 614 7.69 -15.09 17.35
C TYR A 614 8.14 -15.03 15.88
N SER A 615 8.90 -16.04 15.48
CA SER A 615 9.20 -16.31 14.08
C SER A 615 8.56 -17.63 13.68
N LEU A 616 7.96 -17.68 12.48
CA LEU A 616 7.41 -18.88 11.88
C LEU A 616 8.20 -19.20 10.62
N ARG A 617 9.12 -20.18 10.72
CA ARG A 617 9.87 -20.68 9.58
C ARG A 617 9.04 -21.73 8.86
N LEU A 618 8.77 -21.48 7.58
CA LEU A 618 7.98 -22.33 6.71
C LEU A 618 8.87 -22.95 5.64
N ALA A 619 8.65 -24.22 5.37
CA ALA A 619 9.24 -24.93 4.24
C ALA A 619 8.15 -25.75 3.54
N LEU A 620 8.05 -25.62 2.23
CA LEU A 620 7.17 -26.46 1.41
C LEU A 620 8.03 -27.44 0.61
N GLU A 621 7.80 -28.73 0.80
CA GLU A 621 8.63 -29.80 0.25
C GLU A 621 7.77 -30.81 -0.53
N LEU A 622 8.29 -31.36 -1.62
CA LEU A 622 7.66 -32.41 -2.40
C LEU A 622 8.68 -33.52 -2.67
N GLY A 623 8.55 -34.64 -1.96
CA GLY A 623 9.63 -35.61 -1.84
C GLY A 623 10.85 -34.96 -1.18
N ASP A 624 12.04 -35.18 -1.74
CA ASP A 624 13.29 -34.60 -1.24
C ASP A 624 13.56 -33.17 -1.75
N ARG A 625 12.64 -32.62 -2.57
CA ARG A 625 12.80 -31.29 -3.17
C ARG A 625 12.11 -30.22 -2.32
N ARG A 626 12.88 -29.23 -1.89
CA ARG A 626 12.36 -28.00 -1.28
C ARG A 626 11.88 -27.03 -2.35
N ILE A 627 10.57 -26.75 -2.36
CA ILE A 627 9.88 -25.92 -3.36
C ILE A 627 9.93 -24.44 -2.96
N ALA A 628 9.58 -24.16 -1.71
CA ALA A 628 9.43 -22.80 -1.19
C ALA A 628 9.89 -22.73 0.26
N GLU A 629 10.32 -21.55 0.68
CA GLU A 629 10.64 -21.27 2.07
C GLU A 629 10.35 -19.81 2.39
N GLU A 630 10.00 -19.56 3.64
CA GLU A 630 9.67 -18.23 4.11
C GLU A 630 9.84 -18.18 5.62
N GLU A 631 10.29 -17.04 6.13
CA GLU A 631 10.26 -16.74 7.55
C GLU A 631 9.25 -15.62 7.78
N ILE A 632 8.24 -15.89 8.60
CA ILE A 632 7.14 -14.95 8.87
C ILE A 632 7.21 -14.49 10.32
N PRO A 633 7.45 -13.20 10.60
CA PRO A 633 7.26 -12.67 11.94
C PRO A 633 5.77 -12.64 12.28
N LEU A 634 5.42 -13.05 13.50
CA LEU A 634 4.07 -13.02 14.03
C LEU A 634 4.07 -12.67 15.52
N CYS A 635 2.94 -12.22 16.06
CA CYS A 635 2.88 -11.63 17.39
C CYS A 635 1.74 -12.19 18.25
N HIS A 636 2.02 -12.45 19.53
CA HIS A 636 1.03 -12.57 20.59
C HIS A 636 0.97 -11.26 21.37
N VAL A 637 -0.07 -10.47 21.14
CA VAL A 637 -0.22 -9.10 21.64
C VAL A 637 -1.13 -9.05 22.86
N VAL A 638 -1.06 -7.94 23.60
CA VAL A 638 -2.00 -7.68 24.68
C VAL A 638 -3.42 -7.41 24.14
N PRO A 639 -4.47 -7.96 24.78
CA PRO A 639 -5.85 -7.61 24.44
C PRO A 639 -6.11 -6.12 24.63
N ARG A 640 -6.96 -5.54 23.77
CA ARG A 640 -7.41 -4.15 23.95
C ARG A 640 -8.59 -4.04 24.91
N ASP A 641 -9.40 -5.09 25.01
CA ASP A 641 -10.65 -5.03 25.78
C ASP A 641 -10.37 -4.69 27.26
N GLY A 642 -10.96 -3.58 27.72
CA GLY A 642 -10.83 -3.10 29.10
C GLY A 642 -9.69 -2.13 29.36
N THR A 643 -8.85 -1.81 28.36
CA THR A 643 -7.78 -0.81 28.52
C THR A 643 -8.24 0.57 28.06
N ARG A 644 -7.80 1.60 28.78
CA ARG A 644 -7.92 2.98 28.31
C ARG A 644 -6.86 3.19 27.21
N PRO A 645 -7.20 3.71 26.02
CA PRO A 645 -6.20 4.04 25.01
C PRO A 645 -5.19 5.05 25.54
N ALA A 646 -3.91 4.86 25.19
CA ALA A 646 -2.83 5.74 25.62
C ALA A 646 -3.01 7.16 25.11
N ALA A 647 -2.98 8.12 26.03
CA ALA A 647 -2.85 9.52 25.68
C ALA A 647 -1.49 9.77 25.03
N GLY A 648 -1.46 10.42 23.87
CA GLY A 648 -0.21 10.83 23.22
C GLY A 648 0.47 9.78 22.34
N LEU A 649 -0.08 8.58 22.20
CA LEU A 649 0.40 7.57 21.24
C LEU A 649 -0.55 7.47 20.04
N GLY A 650 -0.01 7.31 18.84
CA GLY A 650 -0.80 7.12 17.63
C GLY A 650 -0.02 6.55 16.45
N ILE A 651 -0.68 6.55 15.30
CA ILE A 651 -0.15 6.04 14.03
C ILE A 651 -0.40 7.04 12.90
N SER A 652 0.63 7.28 12.08
CA SER A 652 0.54 8.02 10.82
C SER A 652 0.52 7.02 9.67
N ASP A 653 -0.59 6.97 8.93
CA ASP A 653 -0.72 6.14 7.74
C ASP A 653 -1.79 6.77 6.82
N GLY A 654 -1.70 6.56 5.51
CA GLY A 654 -2.71 6.97 4.54
C GLY A 654 -3.79 5.91 4.29
N THR A 655 -3.65 4.71 4.87
CA THR A 655 -4.57 3.59 4.70
C THR A 655 -4.92 2.92 6.04
N ASP A 656 -5.85 1.96 6.01
CA ASP A 656 -6.15 1.07 7.16
C ASP A 656 -6.69 1.75 8.43
N TYR A 657 -7.35 2.92 8.32
CA TYR A 657 -7.86 3.68 9.47
C TYR A 657 -8.71 2.89 10.46
N ASP A 658 -9.60 2.03 9.94
CA ASP A 658 -10.46 1.23 10.82
C ASP A 658 -9.63 0.25 11.66
N ARG A 659 -8.50 -0.23 11.12
CA ARG A 659 -7.56 -1.10 11.84
C ARG A 659 -6.63 -0.32 12.75
N ILE A 660 -6.19 0.87 12.34
CA ILE A 660 -5.44 1.80 13.20
C ILE A 660 -6.26 2.16 14.43
N ALA A 661 -7.54 2.46 14.26
CA ALA A 661 -8.46 2.72 15.36
C ALA A 661 -8.58 1.52 16.29
N LEU A 662 -8.41 0.29 15.79
CA LEU A 662 -8.43 -0.97 16.56
C LEU A 662 -7.06 -1.35 17.17
N ALA A 663 -5.97 -0.82 16.62
CA ALA A 663 -4.61 -1.06 17.11
C ALA A 663 -4.41 -0.47 18.51
N GLY A 664 -5.05 0.65 18.84
CA GLY A 664 -4.84 1.36 20.11
C GLY A 664 -4.29 2.76 19.88
N GLY A 665 -3.96 3.47 20.96
CA GLY A 665 -3.58 4.87 20.94
C GLY A 665 -4.77 5.81 20.75
N THR A 666 -4.54 7.08 21.06
CA THR A 666 -5.53 8.16 20.93
C THR A 666 -5.30 9.03 19.71
N TRP A 667 -4.19 8.88 18.98
CA TRP A 667 -3.85 9.72 17.84
C TRP A 667 -3.87 8.95 16.52
N ASP A 668 -4.39 9.56 15.46
CA ASP A 668 -4.09 9.16 14.08
C ASP A 668 -3.82 10.38 13.18
N ARG A 669 -3.13 10.14 12.06
CA ARG A 669 -2.82 11.16 11.07
C ARG A 669 -3.10 10.65 9.67
N LEU A 670 -3.75 11.51 8.88
CA LEU A 670 -4.09 11.29 7.48
C LEU A 670 -3.40 12.34 6.60
N PRO A 671 -2.40 11.93 5.80
CA PRO A 671 -1.81 12.79 4.79
C PRO A 671 -2.71 12.87 3.55
N VAL A 672 -2.94 14.10 3.05
CA VAL A 672 -3.77 14.41 1.89
C VAL A 672 -3.05 15.38 0.97
N THR A 673 -2.87 15.00 -0.30
CA THR A 673 -2.39 15.94 -1.32
C THR A 673 -3.54 16.86 -1.75
N LEU A 674 -3.31 18.17 -1.77
CA LEU A 674 -4.31 19.13 -2.28
C LEU A 674 -4.52 18.94 -3.80
N GLY A 675 -3.61 18.25 -4.49
CA GLY A 675 -3.78 17.79 -5.88
C GLY A 675 -4.99 16.88 -6.11
N MET A 676 -5.50 16.22 -5.07
CA MET A 676 -6.74 15.41 -5.12
C MET A 676 -8.01 16.26 -5.06
N ILE A 677 -7.90 17.57 -4.79
CA ILE A 677 -9.02 18.50 -4.73
C ILE A 677 -9.06 19.27 -6.04
N TYR A 678 -10.24 19.32 -6.65
CA TYR A 678 -10.48 20.15 -7.82
C TYR A 678 -11.58 21.16 -7.54
N ARG A 679 -11.39 22.31 -8.17
CA ARG A 679 -12.39 23.36 -8.26
C ARG A 679 -13.36 22.99 -9.38
N ASP A 680 -14.63 22.86 -9.05
CA ASP A 680 -15.69 22.66 -10.03
C ASP A 680 -15.78 23.92 -10.90
N PRO A 681 -15.55 23.81 -12.22
CA PRO A 681 -15.57 24.98 -13.10
C PRO A 681 -16.98 25.59 -13.24
N ALA A 682 -18.05 24.83 -12.97
CA ALA A 682 -19.42 25.30 -13.17
C ALA A 682 -19.86 26.29 -12.10
N ASN A 683 -19.47 26.07 -10.84
CA ASN A 683 -19.92 26.86 -9.70
C ASN A 683 -18.78 27.38 -8.79
N GLY A 684 -17.54 26.94 -9.03
CA GLY A 684 -16.37 27.32 -8.24
C GLY A 684 -16.21 26.56 -6.92
N ASP A 685 -17.08 25.59 -6.62
CA ASP A 685 -17.00 24.80 -5.39
C ASP A 685 -15.84 23.81 -5.42
N PHE A 686 -15.43 23.35 -4.23
CA PHE A 686 -14.40 22.34 -4.11
C PHE A 686 -15.01 20.96 -3.89
N ARG A 687 -14.36 19.96 -4.46
CA ARG A 687 -14.70 18.56 -4.25
C ARG A 687 -13.46 17.69 -4.41
N PHE A 688 -13.46 16.56 -3.71
CA PHE A 688 -12.47 15.51 -3.93
C PHE A 688 -12.73 14.82 -5.27
N GLN A 689 -11.67 14.40 -5.95
CA GLN A 689 -11.76 13.58 -7.17
C GLN A 689 -12.72 12.39 -6.96
N LYS A 690 -13.64 12.20 -7.93
CA LYS A 690 -14.70 11.18 -7.87
C LYS A 690 -14.08 9.79 -7.77
N SER A 691 -14.15 9.19 -6.57
CA SER A 691 -13.72 7.83 -6.16
C SER A 691 -13.06 7.83 -4.77
N LEU A 692 -12.64 8.99 -4.27
CA LEU A 692 -11.82 9.13 -3.07
C LEU A 692 -12.63 9.72 -1.90
N ASP A 693 -13.45 8.89 -1.26
CA ASP A 693 -13.90 9.16 0.12
C ASP A 693 -12.81 8.64 1.06
N PHE A 694 -11.66 9.31 1.05
CA PHE A 694 -10.48 8.92 1.84
C PHE A 694 -10.62 9.30 3.32
N LEU A 695 -11.64 10.11 3.66
CA LEU A 695 -11.90 10.48 5.03
C LEU A 695 -12.45 9.24 5.77
N PRO A 696 -11.86 8.87 6.92
CA PRO A 696 -12.25 7.67 7.64
C PRO A 696 -13.75 7.69 7.97
N ARG A 697 -14.42 6.55 7.80
CA ARG A 697 -15.84 6.40 8.16
C ARG A 697 -16.03 6.25 9.67
N THR A 698 -15.03 5.69 10.34
CA THR A 698 -15.01 5.51 11.78
C THR A 698 -14.86 6.85 12.47
N ARG A 699 -15.94 7.26 13.16
CA ARG A 699 -15.89 8.33 14.15
C ARG A 699 -15.05 7.85 15.31
N ARG A 700 -14.12 8.70 15.72
CA ARG A 700 -13.30 8.52 16.91
C ARG A 700 -14.12 8.83 18.16
N ALA A 701 -13.81 8.15 19.26
CA ALA A 701 -14.41 8.38 20.56
C ALA A 701 -13.96 9.75 21.13
N PRO A 702 -14.73 10.37 22.03
CA PRO A 702 -14.28 11.57 22.72
C PRO A 702 -12.90 11.39 23.36
N GLY A 703 -11.99 12.36 23.15
CA GLY A 703 -10.62 12.31 23.66
C GLY A 703 -9.59 11.67 22.71
N GLU A 704 -10.04 11.10 21.59
CA GLU A 704 -9.15 10.71 20.49
C GLU A 704 -8.93 11.89 19.53
N ASN A 705 -7.68 12.07 19.11
CA ASN A 705 -7.23 13.14 18.25
C ASN A 705 -6.91 12.63 16.85
N ARG A 706 -7.18 13.47 15.86
CA ARG A 706 -6.99 13.14 14.46
C ARG A 706 -6.44 14.33 13.70
N ILE A 707 -5.32 14.12 13.01
CA ILE A 707 -4.57 15.14 12.27
C ILE A 707 -4.86 14.99 10.78
N LEU A 708 -5.35 16.07 10.16
CA LEU A 708 -5.36 16.21 8.71
C LEU A 708 -4.05 16.89 8.31
N SER A 709 -3.16 16.15 7.65
CA SER A 709 -1.95 16.73 7.07
C SER A 709 -2.17 17.03 5.61
N VAL A 710 -1.94 18.28 5.20
CA VAL A 710 -2.10 18.69 3.80
C VAL A 710 -0.77 19.01 3.16
N PHE A 711 -0.58 18.61 1.90
CA PHE A 711 0.65 18.89 1.16
C PHE A 711 0.38 19.00 -0.34
N GLU A 712 1.38 19.38 -1.12
CA GLU A 712 1.33 19.48 -2.59
C GLU A 712 0.23 20.40 -3.15
N MET A 713 0.62 21.54 -3.69
CA MET A 713 -0.31 22.50 -4.29
C MET A 713 -0.93 21.94 -5.58
N PRO A 714 -2.26 22.03 -5.80
CA PRO A 714 -2.83 21.59 -7.06
C PRO A 714 -2.38 22.50 -8.20
N LYS A 715 -2.27 21.94 -9.40
CA LYS A 715 -1.76 22.65 -10.57
C LYS A 715 -2.49 23.97 -10.84
N TRP A 716 -3.81 23.99 -10.64
CA TRP A 716 -4.65 25.17 -10.88
C TRP A 716 -4.46 26.29 -9.85
N LEU A 717 -3.82 26.02 -8.71
CA LEU A 717 -3.61 26.98 -7.63
C LEU A 717 -2.13 27.32 -7.42
N SER A 718 -1.19 26.50 -7.91
CA SER A 718 0.24 26.77 -7.79
C SER A 718 0.62 28.09 -8.46
N ARG A 719 1.58 28.82 -7.88
CA ARG A 719 2.12 30.04 -8.49
C ARG A 719 2.97 29.79 -9.74
N PHE A 720 3.41 28.54 -9.95
CA PHE A 720 4.16 28.11 -11.14
C PHE A 720 3.52 26.89 -11.80
N PRO A 721 2.28 27.01 -12.32
CA PRO A 721 1.51 25.90 -12.85
C PRO A 721 2.14 25.25 -14.09
N GLU A 722 3.01 25.95 -14.79
CA GLU A 722 3.73 25.49 -15.98
C GLU A 722 4.92 24.58 -15.68
N ARG A 723 5.45 24.60 -14.45
CA ARG A 723 6.61 23.79 -14.08
C ARG A 723 6.24 22.32 -13.87
N GLY A 724 7.17 21.41 -14.14
CA GLY A 724 6.98 19.98 -13.86
C GLY A 724 6.87 19.66 -12.36
N ASP A 725 7.41 20.53 -11.51
CA ASP A 725 7.43 20.44 -10.05
C ASP A 725 6.48 21.44 -9.37
N PHE A 726 5.43 21.89 -10.07
CA PHE A 726 4.47 22.91 -9.61
C PHE A 726 3.92 22.67 -8.19
N ALA A 727 3.80 21.40 -7.78
CA ALA A 727 3.18 21.02 -6.52
C ALA A 727 4.01 21.43 -5.28
N ARG A 728 5.29 21.78 -5.45
CA ARG A 728 6.21 22.17 -4.36
C ARG A 728 6.21 23.67 -4.02
N PHE A 729 5.37 24.46 -4.69
CA PHE A 729 5.35 25.91 -4.55
C PHE A 729 4.09 26.42 -3.85
N GLY A 730 4.17 27.63 -3.30
CA GLY A 730 3.01 28.31 -2.73
C GLY A 730 1.91 28.60 -3.76
N PRO A 731 0.72 29.04 -3.28
CA PRO A 731 -0.38 29.37 -4.15
C PRO A 731 -0.11 30.65 -4.95
N GLY A 732 -0.59 30.70 -6.19
CA GLY A 732 -0.60 31.90 -7.03
C GLY A 732 -1.75 32.86 -6.69
N ASP A 733 -2.78 32.35 -6.02
CA ASP A 733 -3.95 33.12 -5.55
C ASP A 733 -4.22 32.78 -4.08
N TRP A 734 -3.92 33.73 -3.19
CA TRP A 734 -4.04 33.56 -1.75
C TRP A 734 -5.49 33.54 -1.25
N ASP A 735 -6.40 34.26 -1.93
CA ASP A 735 -7.81 34.31 -1.54
C ASP A 735 -8.51 33.00 -1.92
N GLU A 736 -8.17 32.46 -3.08
CA GLU A 736 -8.62 31.14 -3.53
C GLU A 736 -8.09 30.03 -2.61
N TYR A 737 -6.81 30.12 -2.21
CA TYR A 737 -6.22 29.22 -1.22
C TYR A 737 -6.96 29.30 0.12
N ALA A 738 -7.25 30.49 0.63
CA ALA A 738 -8.04 30.66 1.86
C ALA A 738 -9.44 30.07 1.74
N ARG A 739 -10.09 30.17 0.56
CA ARG A 739 -11.40 29.53 0.30
C ARG A 739 -11.28 28.01 0.34
N LEU A 740 -10.24 27.44 -0.26
CA LEU A 740 -9.95 26.01 -0.26
C LEU A 740 -9.73 25.49 1.17
N VAL A 741 -8.89 26.17 1.95
CA VAL A 741 -8.59 25.79 3.34
C VAL A 741 -9.86 25.82 4.19
N ARG A 742 -10.69 26.87 4.09
CA ARG A 742 -11.97 26.94 4.83
C ARG A 742 -12.88 25.75 4.54
N TRP A 743 -13.03 25.40 3.26
CA TRP A 743 -13.83 24.26 2.85
C TRP A 743 -13.27 22.94 3.39
N LEU A 744 -11.96 22.74 3.28
CA LEU A 744 -11.31 21.51 3.71
C LEU A 744 -11.34 21.35 5.23
N ALA A 745 -11.04 22.41 5.99
CA ALA A 745 -11.08 22.41 7.45
C ALA A 745 -12.49 22.12 7.98
N LYS A 746 -13.53 22.73 7.40
CA LYS A 746 -14.91 22.43 7.78
C LYS A 746 -15.28 20.97 7.50
N THR A 747 -14.91 20.48 6.31
CA THR A 747 -15.15 19.09 5.90
C THR A 747 -14.44 18.11 6.85
N ALA A 748 -13.21 18.42 7.24
CA ALA A 748 -12.43 17.63 8.17
C ALA A 748 -13.06 17.63 9.57
N GLN A 749 -13.41 18.79 10.11
CA GLN A 749 -14.05 18.89 11.42
C GLN A 749 -15.37 18.09 11.47
N ASP A 750 -16.18 18.12 10.41
CA ASP A 750 -17.43 17.34 10.31
C ASP A 750 -17.20 15.82 10.32
N LYS A 751 -15.96 15.39 10.01
CA LYS A 751 -15.50 14.00 10.05
C LYS A 751 -14.70 13.67 11.32
N GLY A 752 -14.67 14.58 12.29
CA GLY A 752 -14.05 14.37 13.59
C GLY A 752 -12.54 14.62 13.62
N PHE A 753 -12.00 15.37 12.67
CA PHE A 753 -10.61 15.83 12.74
C PHE A 753 -10.49 16.95 13.78
N THR A 754 -9.45 16.87 14.61
CA THR A 754 -9.19 17.85 15.69
C THR A 754 -8.00 18.75 15.38
N HIS A 755 -7.14 18.35 14.44
CA HIS A 755 -5.92 19.09 14.08
C HIS A 755 -5.79 19.24 12.57
N TYR A 756 -5.17 20.34 12.15
CA TYR A 756 -4.84 20.65 10.76
C TYR A 756 -3.34 20.95 10.68
N GLU A 757 -2.56 20.11 10.01
CA GLU A 757 -1.11 20.29 9.81
C GLU A 757 -0.82 20.98 8.48
N VAL A 758 -0.11 22.12 8.55
CA VAL A 758 0.23 22.96 7.41
C VAL A 758 1.49 22.45 6.73
N TRP A 759 1.31 21.89 5.53
CA TRP A 759 2.37 21.30 4.71
C TRP A 759 2.98 20.02 5.31
N ASN A 760 3.62 19.22 4.46
CA ASN A 760 4.38 18.04 4.86
C ASN A 760 5.85 18.23 4.50
N GLU A 761 6.74 18.18 5.50
CA GLU A 761 8.19 18.19 5.33
C GLU A 761 8.73 19.40 4.56
N ALA A 762 8.34 20.62 4.95
CA ALA A 762 8.77 21.84 4.25
C ALA A 762 10.30 22.06 4.27
N SER A 763 11.03 21.42 5.18
CA SER A 763 12.50 21.45 5.21
C SER A 763 13.15 20.54 4.15
N ALA A 764 12.45 19.53 3.65
CA ALA A 764 12.98 18.62 2.65
C ALA A 764 12.96 19.28 1.26
N TYR A 765 14.12 19.27 0.59
CA TYR A 765 14.25 19.86 -0.76
C TYR A 765 13.16 19.34 -1.71
N GLY A 766 12.80 18.05 -1.66
CA GLY A 766 11.77 17.46 -2.52
C GLY A 766 10.33 17.93 -2.27
N HIS A 767 10.05 18.62 -1.17
CA HIS A 767 8.68 18.91 -0.71
C HIS A 767 8.31 20.39 -0.74
N TRP A 768 9.28 21.30 -0.57
CA TRP A 768 9.06 22.74 -0.70
C TRP A 768 10.16 23.37 -1.52
N ALA A 769 9.79 24.23 -2.47
CA ALA A 769 10.71 24.87 -3.40
C ALA A 769 10.63 26.40 -3.37
N ASP A 770 9.83 26.96 -2.47
CA ASP A 770 9.66 28.40 -2.30
C ASP A 770 10.53 28.98 -1.18
N ASP A 771 10.52 30.30 -1.03
CA ASP A 771 11.21 30.97 0.07
C ASP A 771 10.48 30.85 1.43
N MET A 772 11.19 31.23 2.50
CA MET A 772 10.66 31.19 3.87
C MET A 772 9.50 32.19 4.03
N GLU A 773 9.57 33.37 3.41
CA GLU A 773 8.50 34.38 3.48
C GLU A 773 7.16 33.82 2.95
N THR A 774 7.21 33.16 1.78
CA THR A 774 6.06 32.49 1.19
C THR A 774 5.53 31.37 2.10
N LEU A 775 6.43 30.62 2.76
CA LEU A 775 6.04 29.58 3.71
C LEU A 775 5.35 30.15 4.95
N ILE A 776 5.84 31.26 5.50
CA ILE A 776 5.19 31.96 6.62
C ILE A 776 3.82 32.49 6.20
N ARG A 777 3.71 33.06 4.99
CA ARG A 777 2.42 33.51 4.46
C ARG A 777 1.41 32.36 4.31
N LEU A 778 1.88 31.17 3.90
CA LEU A 778 1.07 29.96 3.85
C LEU A 778 0.50 29.59 5.22
N HIS A 779 1.33 29.62 6.27
CA HIS A 779 0.90 29.34 7.64
C HIS A 779 -0.11 30.38 8.14
N GLN A 780 0.18 31.67 7.92
CA GLN A 780 -0.72 32.75 8.31
C GLN A 780 -2.11 32.58 7.70
N VAL A 781 -2.19 32.46 6.37
CA VAL A 781 -3.48 32.34 5.65
C VAL A 781 -4.21 31.06 6.07
N THR A 782 -3.48 29.96 6.27
CA THR A 782 -4.07 28.70 6.71
C THR A 782 -4.69 28.82 8.10
N ARG A 783 -3.97 29.39 9.07
CA ARG A 783 -4.46 29.54 10.44
C ARG A 783 -5.72 30.41 10.49
N GLU A 784 -5.68 31.57 9.84
CA GLU A 784 -6.83 32.49 9.77
C GLU A 784 -8.06 31.78 9.14
N ALA A 785 -7.85 31.05 8.04
CA ALA A 785 -8.91 30.31 7.35
C ALA A 785 -9.46 29.14 8.19
N VAL A 786 -8.61 28.34 8.82
CA VAL A 786 -9.03 27.21 9.67
C VAL A 786 -9.83 27.72 10.86
N HIS A 787 -9.34 28.71 11.61
CA HIS A 787 -10.05 29.23 12.77
C HIS A 787 -11.38 29.90 12.41
N ALA A 788 -11.46 30.52 11.22
CA ALA A 788 -12.72 31.09 10.73
C ALA A 788 -13.78 30.03 10.40
N ALA A 789 -13.39 28.88 9.84
CA ALA A 789 -14.33 27.84 9.40
C ALA A 789 -14.55 26.72 10.43
N ALA A 790 -13.55 26.44 11.26
CA ALA A 790 -13.47 25.32 12.18
C ALA A 790 -12.72 25.74 13.46
N PRO A 791 -13.28 26.64 14.29
CA PRO A 791 -12.59 27.25 15.45
C PRO A 791 -12.14 26.27 16.54
N GLY A 792 -12.64 25.03 16.52
CA GLY A 792 -12.21 23.96 17.42
C GLY A 792 -11.00 23.16 16.95
N MET A 793 -10.44 23.45 15.77
CA MET A 793 -9.25 22.76 15.27
C MET A 793 -7.97 23.47 15.71
N VAL A 794 -6.96 22.67 16.08
CA VAL A 794 -5.60 23.12 16.35
C VAL A 794 -4.82 23.17 15.03
N VAL A 795 -4.17 24.29 14.73
CA VAL A 795 -3.35 24.46 13.53
C VAL A 795 -1.89 24.17 13.85
N LEU A 796 -1.32 23.17 13.20
CA LEU A 796 0.06 22.73 13.41
C LEU A 796 0.96 23.20 12.27
N GLY A 797 2.16 23.67 12.59
CA GLY A 797 3.10 24.22 11.59
C GLY A 797 4.54 23.82 11.84
N GLY A 798 5.42 24.20 10.91
CA GLY A 798 6.86 23.96 10.99
C GLY A 798 7.31 22.55 10.58
N CYS A 799 6.39 21.68 10.15
CA CYS A 799 6.59 20.28 9.78
C CYS A 799 7.93 20.02 9.05
N THR A 800 8.95 19.60 9.80
CA THR A 800 10.28 19.26 9.27
C THR A 800 10.37 17.80 8.89
N HIS A 801 11.17 17.51 7.89
CA HIS A 801 11.79 16.20 7.73
C HIS A 801 12.97 16.09 8.71
N SER A 802 12.92 15.13 9.63
CA SER A 802 13.92 14.95 10.71
C SER A 802 14.03 16.16 11.66
N TRP A 803 15.10 16.19 12.46
CA TRP A 803 15.40 17.19 13.49
C TRP A 803 16.12 18.42 12.93
N ASP A 804 15.58 19.05 11.87
CA ASP A 804 16.20 20.21 11.21
C ASP A 804 16.07 21.49 12.04
N MET A 805 16.96 21.64 13.04
CA MET A 805 16.96 22.77 13.96
C MET A 805 17.25 24.11 13.26
N ASP A 806 18.05 24.11 12.19
CA ASP A 806 18.38 25.32 11.43
C ASP A 806 17.17 25.83 10.64
N PHE A 807 16.38 24.93 10.06
CA PHE A 807 15.10 25.29 9.47
C PHE A 807 14.13 25.82 10.51
N LEU A 808 13.98 25.12 11.65
CA LEU A 808 13.08 25.53 12.71
C LEU A 808 13.44 26.90 13.30
N GLY A 809 14.74 27.17 13.51
CA GLY A 809 15.22 28.48 13.95
C GLY A 809 14.79 29.59 12.99
N ARG A 810 15.05 29.41 11.69
CA ARG A 810 14.61 30.38 10.66
C ARG A 810 13.09 30.51 10.57
N PHE A 811 12.36 29.41 10.76
CA PHE A 811 10.90 29.42 10.77
C PHE A 811 10.37 30.26 11.94
N PHE A 812 10.91 30.07 13.14
CA PHE A 812 10.52 30.86 14.31
C PHE A 812 10.97 32.33 14.23
N GLU A 813 12.18 32.60 13.76
CA GLU A 813 12.69 33.96 13.52
C GLU A 813 11.82 34.74 12.52
N ALA A 814 11.25 34.04 11.52
CA ALA A 814 10.35 34.62 10.54
C ALA A 814 8.89 34.75 11.04
N GLY A 815 8.61 34.46 12.33
CA GLY A 815 7.28 34.60 12.92
C GLY A 815 6.40 33.35 12.79
N GLY A 816 6.94 32.20 12.37
CA GLY A 816 6.17 30.97 12.18
C GLY A 816 5.40 30.50 13.42
N GLY A 817 5.97 30.72 14.62
CA GLY A 817 5.29 30.43 15.89
C GLY A 817 4.04 31.28 16.14
N GLU A 818 3.90 32.46 15.55
CA GLU A 818 2.71 33.33 15.66
C GLU A 818 1.55 32.82 14.79
N HIS A 819 1.87 32.01 13.78
CA HIS A 819 0.93 31.54 12.76
C HIS A 819 0.59 30.05 12.86
N CYS A 820 0.93 29.40 13.97
CA CYS A 820 0.42 28.07 14.34
C CYS A 820 0.11 28.02 15.84
N ASP A 821 -0.68 27.03 16.23
CA ASP A 821 -1.07 26.73 17.61
C ASP A 821 -0.15 25.65 18.24
N GLY A 822 0.58 24.91 17.42
CA GLY A 822 1.60 23.95 17.87
C GLY A 822 2.64 23.67 16.79
N LEU A 823 3.75 23.06 17.22
CA LEU A 823 4.83 22.62 16.34
C LEU A 823 4.60 21.17 15.91
N THR A 824 4.86 20.87 14.64
CA THR A 824 5.02 19.51 14.15
C THR A 824 6.42 19.23 13.63
N ILE A 825 6.88 17.99 13.84
CA ILE A 825 8.11 17.47 13.27
C ILE A 825 7.93 16.02 12.83
N HIS A 826 8.70 15.57 11.85
CA HIS A 826 8.93 14.16 11.60
C HIS A 826 10.22 13.76 12.30
N GLY A 827 10.14 13.10 13.46
CA GLY A 827 11.26 12.87 14.38
C GLY A 827 12.30 11.83 13.93
N TYR A 828 12.38 11.49 12.64
CA TYR A 828 13.27 10.45 12.13
C TYR A 828 14.73 10.71 12.52
N THR A 829 15.37 9.71 13.12
CA THR A 829 16.77 9.75 13.54
C THR A 829 17.41 8.37 13.40
N TYR A 830 18.70 8.35 13.07
CA TYR A 830 19.53 7.15 13.12
C TYR A 830 20.42 7.10 14.38
N GLN A 831 20.29 8.10 15.25
CA GLN A 831 21.10 8.29 16.44
C GLN A 831 20.18 8.33 17.66
N PRO A 832 19.54 7.20 18.03
CA PRO A 832 18.57 7.18 19.13
C PRO A 832 19.18 7.62 20.48
N ASP A 833 20.50 7.52 20.64
CA ASP A 833 21.20 7.98 21.85
C ASP A 833 21.19 9.51 22.02
N ARG A 834 20.96 10.24 20.92
CA ARG A 834 20.89 11.70 20.92
C ARG A 834 19.48 12.23 21.17
N LEU A 835 18.46 11.36 21.25
CA LEU A 835 17.07 11.77 21.44
C LEU A 835 16.90 12.77 22.61
N PRO A 836 17.47 12.55 23.81
CA PRO A 836 17.29 13.51 24.90
C PRO A 836 17.81 14.91 24.54
N ALA A 837 19.01 14.99 23.98
CA ALA A 837 19.61 16.27 23.58
C ALA A 837 18.86 16.94 22.42
N GLN A 838 18.28 16.16 21.51
CA GLN A 838 17.44 16.66 20.43
C GLN A 838 16.14 17.27 20.95
N PHE A 839 15.47 16.61 21.90
CA PHE A 839 14.30 17.18 22.58
C PHE A 839 14.66 18.43 23.40
N ASP A 840 15.78 18.40 24.15
CA ASP A 840 16.23 19.56 24.94
C ASP A 840 16.47 20.78 24.03
N ALA A 841 17.15 20.59 22.90
CA ALA A 841 17.40 21.65 21.93
C ALA A 841 16.10 22.19 21.31
N LEU A 842 15.14 21.30 21.03
CA LEU A 842 13.85 21.67 20.46
C LEU A 842 12.99 22.48 21.44
N GLU A 843 12.91 22.04 22.71
CA GLU A 843 12.16 22.76 23.74
C GLU A 843 12.80 24.12 24.01
N ALA A 844 14.13 24.20 24.09
CA ALA A 844 14.84 25.47 24.23
C ALA A 844 14.58 26.42 23.06
N LEU A 845 14.48 25.90 21.84
CA LEU A 845 14.14 26.69 20.67
C LEU A 845 12.69 27.21 20.72
N ILE A 846 11.74 26.38 21.16
CA ILE A 846 10.35 26.82 21.36
C ILE A 846 10.30 27.92 22.45
N ASP A 847 10.95 27.70 23.59
CA ASP A 847 10.95 28.64 24.72
C ASP A 847 11.58 29.99 24.37
N ALA A 848 12.55 30.02 23.46
CA ALA A 848 13.18 31.25 23.00
C ALA A 848 12.29 32.10 22.08
N HIS A 849 11.28 31.51 21.44
CA HIS A 849 10.47 32.17 20.41
C HIS A 849 8.95 32.21 20.69
N VAL A 850 8.47 31.38 21.62
CA VAL A 850 7.04 31.28 21.96
C VAL A 850 6.83 31.68 23.41
N ALA A 851 5.92 32.62 23.63
CA ALA A 851 5.60 33.11 24.96
C ALA A 851 5.16 31.95 25.89
N PRO A 852 5.70 31.84 27.12
CA PRO A 852 5.44 30.70 28.02
C PRO A 852 3.96 30.44 28.34
N GLU A 853 3.12 31.47 28.29
CA GLU A 853 1.68 31.40 28.52
C GLU A 853 0.89 30.79 27.37
N ARG A 854 1.48 30.66 26.18
CA ARG A 854 0.81 30.02 25.05
C ARG A 854 0.87 28.50 25.21
N ASP A 855 -0.29 27.86 25.14
CA ASP A 855 -0.37 26.40 25.02
C ASP A 855 0.11 25.96 23.64
N PHE A 856 1.43 25.88 23.49
CA PHE A 856 2.12 25.54 22.25
C PHE A 856 2.76 24.16 22.37
N GLY A 857 2.01 23.15 21.92
CA GLY A 857 2.39 21.75 22.01
C GLY A 857 3.31 21.29 20.88
N LEU A 858 4.17 20.32 21.19
CA LEU A 858 4.99 19.58 20.23
C LEU A 858 4.27 18.30 19.80
N HIS A 859 4.20 18.07 18.48
CA HIS A 859 3.58 16.89 17.88
C HIS A 859 4.60 16.20 16.97
N VAL A 860 5.00 14.98 17.31
CA VAL A 860 5.82 14.15 16.42
C VAL A 860 4.87 13.43 15.47
N THR A 861 4.60 14.03 14.31
CA THR A 861 3.58 13.57 13.36
C THR A 861 4.00 12.39 12.52
N GLU A 862 5.31 12.15 12.42
CA GLU A 862 5.86 10.89 11.92
C GLU A 862 7.14 10.51 12.67
N ILE A 863 7.23 9.25 13.05
CA ILE A 863 8.47 8.63 13.50
C ILE A 863 8.41 7.14 13.19
N GLY A 864 9.53 6.57 12.77
CA GLY A 864 9.68 5.15 12.56
C GLY A 864 11.14 4.77 12.50
N PHE A 865 11.42 3.50 12.74
CA PHE A 865 12.74 2.91 12.54
C PHE A 865 12.62 1.88 11.43
N ARG A 866 13.45 1.99 10.40
CA ARG A 866 13.29 1.22 9.16
C ARG A 866 14.08 -0.09 9.19
N MET A 867 13.47 -1.18 8.77
CA MET A 867 14.19 -2.39 8.35
C MET A 867 14.85 -2.20 6.96
N PRO A 868 16.07 -2.72 6.72
CA PRO A 868 16.91 -3.49 7.65
C PRO A 868 17.86 -2.63 8.50
N ALA A 869 17.86 -1.30 8.35
CA ALA A 869 18.76 -0.40 9.09
C ALA A 869 18.67 -0.59 10.62
N PHE A 870 17.49 -0.94 11.11
CA PHE A 870 17.26 -1.43 12.47
C PHE A 870 16.68 -2.83 12.40
N PRO A 871 17.24 -3.84 13.10
CA PRO A 871 16.62 -5.15 13.27
C PRO A 871 15.19 -5.05 13.82
N ALA A 872 14.37 -6.08 13.56
CA ALA A 872 12.93 -6.00 13.85
C ALA A 872 12.63 -5.86 15.36
N MET A 873 13.48 -6.43 16.20
CA MET A 873 13.40 -6.24 17.66
C MET A 873 13.88 -4.86 18.09
N ASP A 874 14.90 -4.30 17.45
CA ASP A 874 15.38 -2.95 17.75
C ASP A 874 14.34 -1.91 17.32
N GLN A 875 13.67 -2.12 16.19
CA GLN A 875 12.49 -1.33 15.80
C GLN A 875 11.43 -1.30 16.91
N ALA A 876 11.18 -2.43 17.58
CA ALA A 876 10.20 -2.54 18.66
C ALA A 876 10.67 -1.87 19.97
N ASP A 877 11.94 -2.06 20.34
CA ASP A 877 12.53 -1.42 21.52
C ASP A 877 12.59 0.11 21.35
N LEU A 878 13.02 0.58 20.17
CA LEU A 878 13.08 1.98 19.80
C LEU A 878 11.69 2.63 19.70
N LEU A 879 10.66 1.87 19.31
CA LEU A 879 9.27 2.31 19.36
C LEU A 879 8.87 2.74 20.78
N THR A 880 9.16 1.86 21.74
CA THR A 880 8.83 2.11 23.14
C THR A 880 9.71 3.22 23.70
N LEU A 881 11.03 3.15 23.47
CA LEU A 881 12.01 4.12 23.98
C LEU A 881 11.70 5.54 23.52
N PHE A 882 11.50 5.76 22.21
CA PHE A 882 11.23 7.08 21.66
C PHE A 882 9.93 7.64 22.26
N THR A 883 8.89 6.81 22.34
CA THR A 883 7.59 7.22 22.90
C THR A 883 7.75 7.66 24.37
N LEU A 884 8.48 6.90 25.18
CA LEU A 884 8.71 7.25 26.59
C LEU A 884 9.56 8.51 26.76
N GLU A 885 10.61 8.68 25.96
CA GLU A 885 11.42 9.90 26.00
C GLU A 885 10.59 11.12 25.59
N ALA A 886 9.83 11.03 24.50
CA ALA A 886 8.98 12.10 24.02
C ALA A 886 7.87 12.47 25.03
N LEU A 887 7.17 11.48 25.60
CA LEU A 887 6.09 11.71 26.57
C LEU A 887 6.58 12.03 27.99
N SER A 888 7.88 11.91 28.26
CA SER A 888 8.48 12.47 29.48
C SER A 888 8.63 13.99 29.42
N ARG A 889 8.45 14.58 28.23
CA ARG A 889 8.53 16.02 28.00
C ARG A 889 7.20 16.69 28.25
N THR A 890 7.25 17.91 28.76
CA THR A 890 6.03 18.65 29.14
C THR A 890 5.26 19.18 27.94
N ARG A 891 5.95 19.47 26.83
CA ARG A 891 5.34 20.04 25.61
C ARG A 891 4.81 18.98 24.65
N THR A 892 5.27 17.73 24.72
CA THR A 892 4.86 16.68 23.76
C THR A 892 3.39 16.28 23.97
N ARG A 893 2.60 16.37 22.91
CA ARG A 893 1.16 16.03 22.91
C ARG A 893 0.84 14.72 22.20
N GLY A 894 1.62 14.36 21.18
CA GLY A 894 1.37 13.18 20.35
C GLY A 894 2.63 12.68 19.67
N VAL A 895 2.78 11.36 19.63
CA VAL A 895 3.82 10.61 18.92
C VAL A 895 3.15 9.63 17.97
N LEU A 896 3.29 9.86 16.67
CA LEU A 896 2.60 9.10 15.64
C LEU A 896 3.59 8.23 14.85
N TRP A 897 3.44 6.93 15.01
CA TRP A 897 4.29 5.94 14.36
C TRP A 897 3.96 5.81 12.87
N PHE A 898 4.96 6.04 12.03
CA PHE A 898 4.93 5.75 10.62
C PHE A 898 5.54 4.35 10.41
N ARG A 899 4.78 3.32 10.04
CA ARG A 899 3.33 3.33 9.71
C ARG A 899 2.64 2.01 10.09
N TYR A 900 1.33 1.91 9.86
CA TYR A 900 0.58 0.70 10.19
C TYR A 900 0.98 -0.46 9.28
N ALA A 901 0.77 -0.31 7.97
CA ALA A 901 0.96 -1.37 6.99
C ALA A 901 1.84 -0.94 5.82
N ASN A 902 2.59 -1.90 5.27
CA ASN A 902 3.34 -1.66 4.05
C ASN A 902 2.37 -1.44 2.88
N PRO A 903 2.48 -0.34 2.12
CA PRO A 903 1.59 -0.09 0.99
C PRO A 903 1.91 -0.96 -0.23
N ARG A 904 3.06 -1.66 -0.22
CA ARG A 904 3.58 -2.49 -1.31
C ARG A 904 4.37 -3.68 -0.76
N PRO A 905 4.50 -4.80 -1.50
CA PRO A 905 5.35 -5.90 -1.10
C PRO A 905 6.79 -5.44 -0.82
N GLU A 906 7.37 -5.95 0.26
CA GLU A 906 8.81 -5.80 0.47
C GLU A 906 9.54 -6.74 -0.50
N LEU A 907 10.48 -6.19 -1.25
CA LEU A 907 11.32 -7.00 -2.12
C LEU A 907 12.42 -7.61 -1.26
N GLY A 908 12.72 -8.90 -1.46
CA GLY A 908 13.86 -9.56 -0.80
C GLY A 908 15.21 -8.89 -1.10
N SER A 909 15.30 -8.10 -2.19
CA SER A 909 16.47 -7.26 -2.48
C SER A 909 16.59 -6.01 -1.59
N GLY A 910 15.67 -5.83 -0.62
CA GLY A 910 15.84 -5.03 0.58
C GLY A 910 15.74 -3.51 0.44
N TYR A 911 15.80 -2.95 -0.76
CA TYR A 911 15.97 -1.49 -0.89
C TYR A 911 15.13 -0.83 -1.99
N ARG A 912 14.30 0.14 -1.58
CA ARG A 912 13.71 1.18 -2.43
C ARG A 912 13.66 2.48 -1.62
N GLN A 913 14.40 3.51 -2.02
CA GLN A 913 14.62 4.69 -1.16
C GLN A 913 13.32 5.43 -0.83
N ASN A 914 12.46 5.73 -1.83
CA ASN A 914 11.17 6.39 -1.56
C ASN A 914 10.06 5.39 -1.26
N SER A 915 10.42 4.17 -0.89
CA SER A 915 9.45 3.23 -0.37
C SER A 915 9.38 3.39 1.13
N SER A 916 8.20 3.75 1.62
CA SER A 916 7.82 3.65 3.03
C SER A 916 7.82 2.19 3.55
N THR A 917 8.35 1.24 2.77
CA THR A 917 8.56 -0.14 3.19
C THR A 917 9.70 -0.22 4.20
N GLY A 918 9.57 -1.15 5.14
CA GLY A 918 10.51 -1.32 6.24
C GLY A 918 10.13 -0.55 7.49
N TYR A 919 9.30 0.49 7.40
CA TYR A 919 8.77 1.23 8.55
C TYR A 919 7.51 0.59 9.16
N ALA A 920 6.75 -0.15 8.35
CA ALA A 920 5.45 -0.65 8.79
C ALA A 920 5.57 -1.72 9.88
N MET A 921 4.59 -1.75 10.76
CA MET A 921 4.41 -2.82 11.73
C MET A 921 3.80 -4.07 11.10
N ILE A 922 2.98 -3.89 10.05
CA ILE A 922 2.27 -4.96 9.34
C ILE A 922 2.80 -5.08 7.90
N GLY A 923 3.01 -6.32 7.46
CA GLY A 923 3.43 -6.61 6.09
C GLY A 923 2.37 -6.28 5.05
N TYR A 924 2.78 -6.15 3.80
CA TYR A 924 1.85 -5.89 2.70
C TYR A 924 0.80 -6.99 2.61
N GLY A 925 -0.47 -6.61 2.55
CA GLY A 925 -1.59 -7.56 2.50
C GLY A 925 -1.66 -8.47 3.73
N ASP A 926 -1.24 -7.99 4.90
CA ASP A 926 -1.15 -8.73 6.16
C ASP A 926 -0.29 -10.01 6.07
N ARG A 927 0.74 -10.03 5.22
CA ARG A 927 1.60 -11.22 5.07
C ARG A 927 2.45 -11.57 6.30
N TYR A 928 2.62 -10.64 7.22
CA TYR A 928 3.31 -10.86 8.49
C TYR A 928 2.97 -9.76 9.49
N CYS A 929 3.34 -9.94 10.75
CA CYS A 929 3.19 -8.97 11.82
C CYS A 929 4.50 -8.83 12.60
N ARG A 930 5.13 -7.65 12.56
CA ARG A 930 6.44 -7.43 13.16
C ARG A 930 6.37 -7.25 14.68
N PRO A 931 7.50 -7.49 15.38
CA PRO A 931 7.62 -7.19 16.81
C PRO A 931 7.17 -5.78 17.21
N ALA A 932 7.40 -4.78 16.35
CA ALA A 932 6.96 -3.41 16.58
C ALA A 932 5.44 -3.28 16.79
N TYR A 933 4.60 -4.13 16.19
CA TYR A 933 3.17 -4.15 16.48
C TYR A 933 2.88 -4.61 17.91
N ALA A 934 3.56 -5.65 18.38
CA ALA A 934 3.43 -6.11 19.76
C ALA A 934 3.91 -5.05 20.75
N ALA A 935 5.02 -4.37 20.46
CA ALA A 935 5.52 -3.28 21.27
C ALA A 935 4.59 -2.06 21.27
N TYR A 936 3.98 -1.71 20.14
CA TYR A 936 2.96 -0.66 20.08
C TYR A 936 1.79 -0.98 21.00
N ARG A 937 1.25 -2.21 20.91
CA ARG A 937 0.13 -2.68 21.76
C ARG A 937 0.49 -2.67 23.24
N PHE A 938 1.69 -3.12 23.57
CA PHE A 938 2.15 -3.13 24.95
C PHE A 938 2.38 -1.72 25.49
N THR A 939 3.00 -0.84 24.70
CA THR A 939 3.19 0.58 25.05
C THR A 939 1.86 1.30 25.25
N ASP A 940 0.86 1.03 24.40
CA ASP A 940 -0.51 1.54 24.55
C ASP A 940 -1.12 1.15 25.90
N LEU A 941 -0.99 -0.12 26.29
CA LEU A 941 -1.42 -0.59 27.62
C LEU A 941 -0.66 0.12 28.75
N LEU A 942 0.67 0.18 28.68
CA LEU A 942 1.49 0.79 29.74
C LEU A 942 1.10 2.25 29.98
N LEU A 943 0.88 2.99 28.89
CA LEU A 943 0.53 4.41 28.93
C LEU A 943 -0.94 4.64 29.27
N GLY A 944 -1.84 3.74 28.86
CA GLY A 944 -3.26 3.76 29.19
C GLY A 944 -3.54 3.68 30.69
N GLU A 945 -2.69 2.95 31.41
CA GLU A 945 -2.70 2.81 32.87
C GLU A 945 -1.82 3.87 33.59
N SER A 946 -1.26 4.82 32.84
CA SER A 946 -0.39 5.86 33.37
C SER A 946 -1.06 7.23 33.38
N GLU A 947 -0.68 8.04 34.36
CA GLU A 947 -0.98 9.47 34.42
C GLU A 947 0.11 10.30 33.75
N ARG A 948 1.38 9.86 33.85
CA ARG A 948 2.54 10.54 33.26
C ARG A 948 3.77 9.63 33.17
N VAL A 949 4.74 10.08 32.38
CA VAL A 949 6.09 9.50 32.29
C VAL A 949 7.10 10.51 32.85
N GLU A 950 8.03 10.05 33.68
CA GLU A 950 9.17 10.84 34.16
C GLU A 950 10.46 10.19 33.68
N ALA A 951 11.43 11.00 33.24
CA ALA A 951 12.73 10.51 32.83
C ALA A 951 13.85 11.09 33.71
N SER A 952 14.85 10.28 34.02
CA SER A 952 15.99 10.64 34.88
C SER A 952 17.27 9.96 34.39
N GLY A 953 18.44 10.48 34.79
CA GLY A 953 19.73 9.98 34.31
C GLY A 953 20.05 10.41 32.87
N THR A 954 21.19 9.95 32.36
CA THR A 954 21.75 10.29 31.04
C THR A 954 22.41 9.07 30.39
N GLY A 955 22.46 9.02 29.06
CA GLY A 955 23.12 7.93 28.33
C GLY A 955 22.54 6.55 28.68
N GLU A 956 23.41 5.60 29.01
CA GLU A 956 23.03 4.22 29.39
C GLU A 956 22.30 4.11 30.75
N ASP A 957 22.44 5.12 31.61
CA ASP A 957 21.76 5.20 32.92
C ASP A 957 20.38 5.88 32.82
N ARG A 958 19.94 6.22 31.60
CA ARG A 958 18.63 6.84 31.36
C ARG A 958 17.51 5.88 31.79
N LEU A 959 16.70 6.33 32.75
CA LEU A 959 15.61 5.59 33.37
C LEU A 959 14.29 6.34 33.19
N TYR A 960 13.27 5.63 32.72
CA TYR A 960 11.90 6.10 32.58
C TYR A 960 11.01 5.48 33.65
N ARG A 961 10.26 6.32 34.37
CA ARG A 961 9.26 5.92 35.35
C ARG A 961 7.88 6.19 34.76
N ILE A 962 7.11 5.14 34.56
CA ILE A 962 5.72 5.22 34.13
C ILE A 962 4.87 5.20 35.39
N ILE A 963 4.14 6.29 35.66
CA ILE A 963 3.45 6.55 36.93
C ILE A 963 1.95 6.50 36.69
N GLY A 964 1.24 5.66 37.43
CA GLY A 964 -0.23 5.59 37.49
C GLY A 964 -0.72 5.56 38.94
N ALA A 965 -1.97 5.20 39.19
CA ALA A 965 -2.49 5.08 40.55
C ALA A 965 -2.18 3.68 41.15
N PRO A 966 -1.52 3.54 42.34
CA PRO A 966 -1.11 4.57 43.30
C PRO A 966 0.39 4.98 43.23
N GLY A 967 1.11 4.72 42.13
CA GLY A 967 2.50 5.11 41.98
C GLY A 967 3.16 4.58 40.71
N THR A 968 4.47 4.33 40.74
CA THR A 968 5.18 3.76 39.58
C THR A 968 4.64 2.36 39.25
N VAL A 969 4.13 2.20 38.03
CA VAL A 969 3.57 0.94 37.51
C VAL A 969 4.59 0.15 36.68
N ALA A 970 5.46 0.86 35.97
CA ALA A 970 6.52 0.29 35.18
C ALA A 970 7.78 1.17 35.20
N LEU A 971 8.93 0.53 35.03
CA LEU A 971 10.23 1.15 34.81
C LEU A 971 10.77 0.69 33.46
N ALA A 972 11.46 1.58 32.74
CA ALA A 972 12.18 1.22 31.52
C ALA A 972 13.59 1.83 31.55
N ALA A 973 14.60 1.10 31.08
CA ALA A 973 15.96 1.61 30.99
C ALA A 973 16.66 1.07 29.75
N ARG A 974 17.66 1.81 29.25
CA ARG A 974 18.47 1.40 28.10
C ARG A 974 19.47 0.31 28.47
N SER A 975 19.98 0.34 29.71
CA SER A 975 20.82 -0.72 30.25
C SER A 975 20.08 -1.63 31.22
N ARG A 976 20.36 -2.94 31.12
CA ARG A 976 19.87 -3.94 32.07
C ARG A 976 20.32 -3.62 33.50
N ALA A 977 21.58 -3.22 33.69
CA ALA A 977 22.13 -2.89 35.00
C ALA A 977 21.38 -1.73 35.68
N ALA A 978 21.06 -0.66 34.94
CA ALA A 978 20.27 0.45 35.48
C ALA A 978 18.86 0.01 35.88
N LEU A 979 18.22 -0.82 35.05
CA LEU A 979 16.90 -1.38 35.38
C LEU A 979 16.95 -2.26 36.63
N GLU A 980 17.93 -3.16 36.74
CA GLU A 980 18.06 -4.07 37.87
C GLU A 980 18.32 -3.33 39.19
N LYS A 981 19.06 -2.23 39.13
CA LYS A 981 19.28 -1.33 40.26
C LYS A 981 17.99 -0.60 40.68
N ALA A 982 17.17 -0.16 39.70
CA ALA A 982 15.94 0.59 39.96
C ALA A 982 14.74 -0.30 40.32
N ALA A 983 14.70 -1.52 39.82
CA ALA A 983 13.61 -2.50 39.96
C ALA A 983 14.14 -3.84 40.54
N PRO A 984 14.56 -3.87 41.81
CA PRO A 984 14.90 -5.14 42.45
C PRO A 984 13.66 -6.05 42.56
N PRO A 985 13.83 -7.35 42.83
CA PRO A 985 12.70 -8.25 43.10
C PRO A 985 11.74 -7.64 44.15
N PRO A 986 10.40 -7.78 43.99
CA PRO A 986 9.69 -8.74 43.12
C PRO A 986 9.23 -8.22 41.74
N TRP A 987 9.84 -7.15 41.20
CA TRP A 987 9.48 -6.64 39.87
C TRP A 987 9.70 -7.68 38.77
N ARG A 988 8.76 -7.77 37.81
CA ARG A 988 8.84 -8.72 36.68
C ARG A 988 9.50 -8.04 35.49
N ARG A 989 10.56 -8.62 34.97
CA ARG A 989 11.33 -8.06 33.85
C ARG A 989 10.79 -8.57 32.51
N MET A 990 10.68 -7.67 31.55
CA MET A 990 10.01 -7.88 30.27
C MET A 990 10.77 -7.21 29.13
N ASP A 991 10.55 -7.71 27.92
CA ASP A 991 10.93 -7.02 26.68
C ASP A 991 9.87 -5.96 26.28
N SER A 992 10.17 -5.17 25.26
CA SER A 992 9.27 -4.15 24.71
C SER A 992 7.98 -4.72 24.11
N CYS A 993 7.96 -6.00 23.76
CA CYS A 993 6.80 -6.68 23.17
C CYS A 993 5.89 -7.32 24.23
N GLY A 994 6.19 -7.14 25.52
CA GLY A 994 5.42 -7.70 26.63
C GLY A 994 5.71 -9.20 26.87
N GLY A 995 6.80 -9.74 26.35
CA GLY A 995 7.32 -11.07 26.68
C GLY A 995 8.24 -11.04 27.91
N PRO A 996 8.47 -12.18 28.58
CA PRO A 996 9.52 -12.29 29.58
C PRO A 996 10.88 -12.01 28.93
N LEU A 997 11.76 -11.28 29.63
CA LEU A 997 13.08 -10.93 29.09
C LEU A 997 13.92 -12.17 28.75
N GLY A 998 13.74 -13.28 29.49
CA GLY A 998 14.48 -14.53 29.30
C GLY A 998 16.00 -14.33 29.37
N ASP A 999 16.73 -15.03 28.52
CA ASP A 999 18.19 -14.93 28.37
C ASP A 999 18.64 -13.83 27.40
N ARG A 1000 17.76 -12.87 27.07
CA ARG A 1000 18.12 -11.75 26.20
C ARG A 1000 19.16 -10.87 26.91
N GLU A 1001 20.43 -11.05 26.56
CA GLU A 1001 21.55 -10.27 27.11
C GLU A 1001 21.68 -8.89 26.45
N SER A 1002 21.22 -8.75 25.19
CA SER A 1002 21.30 -7.52 24.40
C SER A 1002 19.92 -7.00 23.99
N GLY A 1003 19.73 -5.69 24.09
CA GLY A 1003 18.52 -5.00 23.66
C GLY A 1003 18.66 -3.50 23.85
N THR A 1004 17.88 -2.72 23.12
CA THR A 1004 17.91 -1.25 23.21
C THR A 1004 17.04 -0.73 24.36
N LEU A 1005 16.14 -1.56 24.89
CA LEU A 1005 15.27 -1.23 26.01
C LEU A 1005 14.94 -2.47 26.85
N PHE A 1006 14.96 -2.29 28.17
CA PHE A 1006 14.54 -3.28 29.15
C PHE A 1006 13.43 -2.69 30.02
N LEU A 1007 12.39 -3.49 30.31
CA LEU A 1007 11.23 -3.07 31.10
C LEU A 1007 11.09 -3.89 32.37
N ALA A 1008 10.58 -3.27 33.44
CA ALA A 1008 10.20 -3.94 34.66
C ALA A 1008 8.81 -3.48 35.09
N LEU A 1009 7.90 -4.43 35.34
CA LEU A 1009 6.56 -4.17 35.81
C LEU A 1009 6.44 -4.39 37.31
N ARG A 1010 5.67 -3.53 37.96
CA ARG A 1010 5.28 -3.69 39.36
C ARG A 1010 4.48 -5.01 39.53
N PRO A 1011 4.64 -5.73 40.65
CA PRO A 1011 3.79 -6.87 40.95
C PRO A 1011 2.30 -6.53 40.88
N GLY A 1012 1.53 -7.38 40.20
CA GLY A 1012 0.09 -7.22 40.03
C GLY A 1012 -0.33 -6.28 38.90
N PHE A 1013 0.61 -5.63 38.20
CA PHE A 1013 0.30 -4.71 37.10
C PHE A 1013 -0.19 -5.42 35.81
N PHE A 1014 -0.10 -6.75 35.74
CA PHE A 1014 -0.67 -7.56 34.66
C PHE A 1014 -0.58 -9.05 35.05
N VAL A 1015 -1.67 -9.82 34.90
CA VAL A 1015 -1.69 -11.29 35.04
C VAL A 1015 -2.14 -11.91 33.73
#